data_AF-A0A3T0N0K0-F1
#
_entry.id   AF-A0A3T0N0K0-F1
#
_cell.length_a   1.000
_cell.length_b   1.000
_cell.length_c   1.000
_cell.angle_alpha   90.00
_cell.angle_beta   90.00
_cell.angle_gamma   90.00
#
_symmetry.space_group_name_H-M   'P 1'
#
loop_
_entity.id
_entity.type
_entity.pdbx_description
1 polymer ?
#
loop_
_entity_poly.entity_id
_entity_poly.type
_entity_poly.pdbx_seq_one_letter_code
_entity_poly.pdbx_strand_id
1 'polypeptide(L)'
;MPSGYLVSLGADGALGVDDVIGGAWTSFATDTDLGSGQWVFTGVDGGTSYTDTLEPGQYYLASDGNVYFVPSYGEVDTLTSADVVTAPSYSAIPSHQVDGTSGDDVINGSYTDSDGDSVNDTPDNADLVYGNAGNDDIRTGPGNDWVYGGSGNDTVNGGTGDDIIYGDGSVSTVESLNWDAQGSDEQDISSGFTQTTGQVDVSVSFSSDGNNSPQFSLETSDTIYVGGGESFNDTSSLYLYGNGDGATSTTTINFAANSSSDVMDEVENVVFRISDIDFGSGNHRDVVTVNAYDADGNPVSVTLTVADNGANTDTISGNTVTAGNAGESAADQTGSMLVEIAGPVAEIEIIYENGLDGTQAVWVSDVFFDTIANPPGNDELNGGLGNDAIFGEGGDDLISGGQGSDTLDGGSGNDTINTGEGDSAQGGDGDDLFILTDTGDAGSSTITIDGGEGGETGGDTLDLNGNADLSTLILTTNTVDEMAGTVELLDGTLVTFSGIENIICFTPGTLIDTAYGPRPIETLSIGDLIVTRDHGLQPLRWVGSRTVAAQGSFAPIEISQALLPDASASLLVSPQHRLLWSGARAQMLFGSDEVLVAAQHLLGSPAVTRRTGGLVTYTHLMLDQHQVIYANGAPTESFYPGDQALGALSDAGRDEMFTLFPELRSHAGAFGDTARLCLKSHEGQLLAA
;
A
#
# COMPACT_ATOMS: atom_id res chain seq x y z
N MET A 1 -2.32 28.69 28.55
CA MET A 1 -1.66 27.69 29.41
C MET A 1 -2.48 27.42 30.68
N PRO A 2 -3.66 26.79 30.56
CA PRO A 2 -4.10 25.87 31.60
C PRO A 2 -3.08 24.73 31.78
N SER A 3 -3.30 23.91 32.80
CA SER A 3 -2.64 22.61 32.96
C SER A 3 -3.70 21.57 33.29
N GLY A 4 -3.52 20.36 32.79
CA GLY A 4 -4.47 19.27 32.91
C GLY A 4 -3.80 17.93 32.68
N TYR A 5 -4.61 16.89 32.65
CA TYR A 5 -4.22 15.54 32.27
C TYR A 5 -4.61 15.28 30.81
N LEU A 6 -3.71 14.66 30.04
CA LEU A 6 -4.01 14.16 28.70
C LEU A 6 -5.08 13.06 28.81
N VAL A 7 -6.10 13.15 27.97
CA VAL A 7 -7.16 12.15 27.81
C VAL A 7 -6.87 11.38 26.53
N SER A 8 -6.58 10.09 26.67
CA SER A 8 -6.57 9.16 25.53
C SER A 8 -8.01 8.76 25.26
N LEU A 9 -8.51 9.08 24.06
CA LEU A 9 -9.86 8.76 23.60
C LEU A 9 -10.04 7.24 23.39
N GLY A 10 -11.29 6.81 23.32
CA GLY A 10 -11.67 5.46 22.91
C GLY A 10 -11.22 5.12 21.47
N ALA A 11 -11.41 3.86 21.09
CA ALA A 11 -11.15 3.40 19.71
C ALA A 11 -12.16 3.96 18.69
N ASP A 12 -13.23 4.60 19.15
CA ASP A 12 -14.20 5.35 18.35
C ASP A 12 -13.80 6.82 18.14
N GLY A 13 -12.65 7.25 18.66
CA GLY A 13 -12.16 8.62 18.55
C GLY A 13 -13.03 9.66 19.26
N ALA A 14 -13.96 9.24 20.13
CA ALA A 14 -14.90 10.12 20.81
C ALA A 14 -14.62 10.23 22.31
N LEU A 15 -15.12 11.30 22.94
CA LEU A 15 -15.09 11.43 24.40
C LEU A 15 -16.13 10.50 25.03
N GLY A 16 -15.65 9.35 25.53
CA GLY A 16 -16.44 8.17 25.88
C GLY A 16 -16.48 7.83 27.37
N VAL A 17 -16.89 6.60 27.67
CA VAL A 17 -16.81 6.00 29.02
C VAL A 17 -15.57 5.13 29.20
N ASP A 18 -14.83 4.96 28.12
CA ASP A 18 -13.66 4.14 27.88
C ASP A 18 -12.36 4.96 27.76
N ASP A 19 -12.45 6.30 27.72
CA ASP A 19 -11.28 7.18 27.76
C ASP A 19 -10.40 6.92 28.99
N VAL A 20 -9.09 7.13 28.84
CA VAL A 20 -8.11 6.90 29.91
C VAL A 20 -7.23 8.12 30.13
N ILE A 21 -7.04 8.50 31.41
CA ILE A 21 -5.95 9.39 31.81
C ILE A 21 -4.73 8.54 32.21
N GLY A 22 -3.73 8.52 31.34
CA GLY A 22 -2.42 7.89 31.59
C GLY A 22 -1.26 8.87 31.76
N GLY A 23 -1.45 10.15 31.39
CA GLY A 23 -0.38 11.15 31.27
C GLY A 23 0.01 11.88 32.56
N ALA A 24 1.16 12.55 32.53
CA ALA A 24 1.58 13.49 33.57
C ALA A 24 0.79 14.80 33.48
N TRP A 25 0.69 15.51 34.60
CA TRP A 25 0.11 16.86 34.65
C TRP A 25 0.91 17.84 33.78
N THR A 26 0.30 18.32 32.70
CA THR A 26 1.00 19.01 31.61
C THR A 26 0.34 20.34 31.30
N SER A 27 1.13 21.35 30.91
CA SER A 27 0.65 22.66 30.47
C SER A 27 0.53 22.73 28.95
N PHE A 28 -0.65 23.07 28.45
CA PHE A 28 -0.97 23.10 27.01
C PHE A 28 -1.46 24.48 26.54
N ALA A 29 -1.43 24.70 25.24
CA ALA A 29 -2.11 25.85 24.61
C ALA A 29 -3.55 25.43 24.29
N THR A 30 -4.53 26.22 24.71
CA THR A 30 -5.94 25.92 24.42
C THR A 30 -6.27 26.40 23.01
N ASP A 31 -6.81 25.49 22.20
CA ASP A 31 -7.57 25.87 21.03
C ASP A 31 -9.04 26.07 21.42
N THR A 32 -9.77 24.98 21.68
CA THR A 32 -11.23 24.98 21.89
C THR A 32 -11.64 24.51 23.29
N ASP A 33 -12.68 25.13 23.86
CA ASP A 33 -13.31 24.74 25.13
C ASP A 33 -14.47 23.78 24.83
N LEU A 34 -14.23 22.48 25.07
CA LEU A 34 -15.20 21.41 24.80
C LEU A 34 -16.28 21.32 25.89
N GLY A 35 -16.06 21.98 27.04
CA GLY A 35 -17.02 22.09 28.13
C GLY A 35 -16.84 21.07 29.24
N SER A 36 -17.86 20.98 30.11
CA SER A 36 -17.73 20.33 31.42
C SER A 36 -18.01 18.83 31.41
N GLY A 37 -17.24 18.08 32.19
CA GLY A 37 -17.60 16.71 32.57
C GLY A 37 -17.02 16.30 33.92
N GLN A 38 -17.00 14.99 34.19
CA GLN A 38 -16.68 14.41 35.49
C GLN A 38 -15.96 13.07 35.32
N TRP A 39 -14.92 12.87 36.14
CA TRP A 39 -14.20 11.61 36.32
C TRP A 39 -14.39 11.09 37.74
N VAL A 40 -14.04 9.83 37.96
CA VAL A 40 -13.82 9.23 39.28
C VAL A 40 -12.34 8.92 39.40
N PHE A 41 -11.67 9.57 40.36
CA PHE A 41 -10.24 9.38 40.62
C PHE A 41 -10.02 8.51 41.87
N THR A 42 -9.00 7.65 41.80
CA THR A 42 -8.42 6.92 42.95
C THR A 42 -6.92 7.21 43.00
N GLY A 43 -6.38 7.55 44.17
CA GLY A 43 -5.00 8.00 44.26
C GLY A 43 -4.58 8.54 45.64
N VAL A 44 -3.59 9.44 45.62
CA VAL A 44 -3.07 10.15 46.80
C VAL A 44 -2.94 11.63 46.47
N ASP A 45 -3.36 12.49 47.39
CA ASP A 45 -3.12 13.93 47.37
C ASP A 45 -2.81 14.44 48.79
N GLY A 46 -1.83 15.32 48.93
CA GLY A 46 -1.32 15.82 50.21
C GLY A 46 -0.88 14.69 51.17
N GLY A 47 -0.46 13.55 50.63
CA GLY A 47 -0.18 12.32 51.40
C GLY A 47 -1.41 11.62 52.01
N THR A 48 -2.63 11.95 51.56
CA THR A 48 -3.89 11.30 51.95
C THR A 48 -4.43 10.47 50.78
N SER A 49 -4.64 9.16 50.99
CA SER A 49 -5.27 8.31 49.98
C SER A 49 -6.76 8.58 49.86
N TYR A 50 -7.25 8.67 48.63
CA TYR A 50 -8.66 8.73 48.28
C TYR A 50 -8.98 7.61 47.29
N THR A 51 -10.27 7.25 47.20
CA THR A 51 -10.74 6.13 46.37
C THR A 51 -12.14 6.48 45.88
N ASP A 52 -12.41 6.15 44.62
CA ASP A 52 -13.67 6.37 43.91
C ASP A 52 -14.26 7.78 44.12
N THR A 53 -13.40 8.81 44.05
CA THR A 53 -13.76 10.19 44.38
C THR A 53 -14.08 10.98 43.12
N LEU A 54 -15.27 11.57 43.07
CA LEU A 54 -15.77 12.30 41.90
C LEU A 54 -15.04 13.65 41.72
N GLU A 55 -14.40 13.81 40.57
CA GLU A 55 -13.66 14.99 40.15
C GLU A 55 -14.37 15.67 38.97
N PRO A 56 -15.06 16.81 39.16
CA PRO A 56 -15.62 17.60 38.06
C PRO A 56 -14.53 18.44 37.40
N GLY A 57 -14.63 18.72 36.10
CA GLY A 57 -13.65 19.55 35.39
C GLY A 57 -14.16 20.12 34.07
N GLN A 58 -13.23 20.66 33.28
CA GLN A 58 -13.47 21.08 31.90
C GLN A 58 -12.55 20.30 30.96
N TYR A 59 -13.05 19.95 29.78
CA TYR A 59 -12.27 19.40 28.69
C TYR A 59 -11.90 20.52 27.72
N TYR A 60 -10.70 20.44 27.16
CA TYR A 60 -10.20 21.35 26.15
C TYR A 60 -9.56 20.55 25.03
N LEU A 61 -9.81 20.97 23.79
CA LEU A 61 -8.93 20.65 22.68
C LEU A 61 -7.75 21.64 22.76
N ALA A 62 -6.55 21.10 22.68
CA ALA A 62 -5.32 21.89 22.67
C ALA A 62 -4.81 22.10 21.24
N SER A 63 -3.96 23.10 21.06
CA SER A 63 -3.35 23.43 19.75
C SER A 63 -2.25 22.44 19.31
N ASP A 64 -2.24 21.24 19.88
CA ASP A 64 -1.37 20.10 19.58
C ASP A 64 -2.23 18.85 19.25
N GLY A 65 -3.46 19.06 18.76
CA GLY A 65 -4.45 18.02 18.44
C GLY A 65 -5.05 17.28 19.65
N ASN A 66 -4.49 17.43 20.84
CA ASN A 66 -4.80 16.54 21.96
C ASN A 66 -5.93 17.07 22.87
N VAL A 67 -6.73 16.14 23.44
CA VAL A 67 -7.78 16.46 24.41
C VAL A 67 -7.24 16.40 25.83
N TYR A 68 -7.44 17.47 26.61
CA TYR A 68 -7.00 17.57 28.00
C TYR A 68 -8.15 17.83 28.97
N PHE A 69 -8.18 17.07 30.06
CA PHE A 69 -9.09 17.28 31.19
C PHE A 69 -8.43 18.12 32.28
N VAL A 70 -9.07 19.23 32.64
CA VAL A 70 -8.65 20.14 33.72
C VAL A 70 -9.59 19.95 34.93
N PRO A 71 -9.17 19.19 35.96
CA PRO A 71 -9.95 18.96 37.18
C PRO A 71 -10.15 20.25 37.99
N SER A 72 -11.30 20.38 38.63
CA SER A 72 -11.68 21.57 39.41
C SER A 72 -10.94 21.67 40.75
N TYR A 73 -10.47 20.53 41.29
CA TYR A 73 -9.68 20.50 42.52
C TYR A 73 -8.16 20.54 42.28
N GLY A 74 -7.71 20.34 41.03
CA GLY A 74 -6.34 20.54 40.58
C GLY A 74 -5.53 19.24 40.43
N GLU A 75 -4.20 19.39 40.35
CA GLU A 75 -3.24 18.28 40.30
C GLU A 75 -3.27 17.44 41.58
N VAL A 76 -3.10 16.12 41.45
CA VAL A 76 -2.96 15.17 42.57
C VAL A 76 -1.56 14.55 42.60
N ASP A 77 -0.99 14.29 43.79
CA ASP A 77 0.37 13.75 43.97
C ASP A 77 0.60 12.45 43.16
N THR A 78 -0.38 11.54 43.18
CA THR A 78 -0.39 10.32 42.37
C THR A 78 -1.81 9.92 42.00
N LEU A 79 -2.07 9.71 40.72
CA LEU A 79 -3.30 9.11 40.19
C LEU A 79 -3.06 7.61 39.96
N THR A 80 -3.94 6.74 40.47
CA THR A 80 -3.82 5.28 40.41
C THR A 80 -4.87 4.64 39.50
N SER A 81 -6.07 5.21 39.48
CA SER A 81 -7.05 5.02 38.39
C SER A 81 -7.84 6.31 38.19
N ALA A 82 -8.36 6.46 36.98
CA ALA A 82 -9.26 7.51 36.59
C ALA A 82 -10.26 6.89 35.60
N ASP A 83 -11.55 6.97 35.94
CA ASP A 83 -12.64 6.38 35.16
C ASP A 83 -13.65 7.49 34.81
N VAL A 84 -14.11 7.58 33.55
CA VAL A 84 -15.05 8.64 33.13
C VAL A 84 -16.45 8.39 33.73
N VAL A 85 -17.12 9.46 34.15
CA VAL A 85 -18.54 9.44 34.58
C VAL A 85 -19.43 10.19 33.59
N THR A 86 -18.96 11.34 33.10
CA THR A 86 -19.61 12.11 32.02
C THR A 86 -18.56 12.90 31.25
N ALA A 87 -18.64 12.91 29.94
CA ALA A 87 -17.88 13.80 29.07
C ALA A 87 -18.85 14.70 28.25
N PRO A 88 -18.39 15.86 27.72
CA PRO A 88 -19.13 16.58 26.69
C PRO A 88 -19.17 15.79 25.38
N SER A 89 -20.07 16.16 24.48
CA SER A 89 -20.10 15.60 23.12
C SER A 89 -18.89 16.13 22.35
N TYR A 90 -17.98 15.24 21.99
CA TYR A 90 -16.82 15.50 21.14
C TYR A 90 -16.47 14.19 20.43
N SER A 91 -16.15 14.31 19.15
CA SER A 91 -15.53 13.28 18.34
C SER A 91 -14.34 13.94 17.66
N ALA A 92 -13.18 13.27 17.64
CA ALA A 92 -12.11 13.64 16.74
C ALA A 92 -12.52 13.34 15.29
N ILE A 93 -13.17 12.19 15.07
CA ILE A 93 -13.72 11.80 13.76
C ILE A 93 -14.89 12.74 13.40
N PRO A 94 -14.88 13.40 12.22
CA PRO A 94 -15.95 14.26 11.75
C PRO A 94 -17.32 13.57 11.70
N SER A 95 -18.39 14.36 11.88
CA SER A 95 -19.75 13.80 11.96
C SER A 95 -20.45 13.61 10.61
N HIS A 96 -19.84 14.08 9.52
CA HIS A 96 -20.31 13.90 8.15
C HIS A 96 -19.19 13.21 7.37
N GLN A 97 -19.58 12.25 6.53
CA GLN A 97 -18.70 11.42 5.73
C GLN A 97 -18.97 11.79 4.27
N VAL A 98 -17.92 12.05 3.49
CA VAL A 98 -18.02 12.39 2.07
C VAL A 98 -17.61 11.18 1.26
N ASP A 99 -18.60 10.52 0.68
CA ASP A 99 -18.39 9.29 -0.10
C ASP A 99 -18.22 9.57 -1.60
N GLY A 100 -17.13 9.06 -2.16
CA GLY A 100 -16.95 8.83 -3.59
C GLY A 100 -17.84 7.72 -4.14
N THR A 101 -17.52 7.25 -5.33
CA THR A 101 -18.22 6.14 -6.01
C THR A 101 -17.24 5.04 -6.39
N SER A 102 -17.71 3.98 -7.04
CA SER A 102 -16.84 2.91 -7.55
C SER A 102 -16.21 3.21 -8.94
N GLY A 103 -15.84 4.48 -9.19
CA GLY A 103 -14.93 4.81 -10.29
C GLY A 103 -14.55 6.29 -10.37
N ASP A 104 -13.34 6.56 -10.90
CA ASP A 104 -12.67 7.86 -11.11
C ASP A 104 -13.47 9.13 -10.70
N ASP A 105 -13.34 9.53 -9.43
CA ASP A 105 -14.00 10.69 -8.84
C ASP A 105 -13.07 11.91 -8.69
N VAL A 106 -13.68 13.09 -8.47
CA VAL A 106 -12.93 14.35 -8.23
C VAL A 106 -13.52 15.04 -7.01
N ILE A 107 -13.13 14.53 -5.84
CA ILE A 107 -13.63 14.99 -4.55
C ILE A 107 -12.91 16.29 -4.15
N ASN A 108 -13.66 17.38 -4.08
CA ASN A 108 -13.17 18.69 -3.66
C ASN A 108 -14.34 19.54 -3.15
N GLY A 109 -14.09 20.78 -2.71
CA GLY A 109 -15.14 21.70 -2.21
C GLY A 109 -16.26 22.11 -3.20
N SER A 110 -16.43 21.40 -4.32
CA SER A 110 -17.62 21.45 -5.19
C SER A 110 -18.27 20.08 -5.46
N TYR A 111 -17.67 18.99 -4.96
CA TYR A 111 -18.27 17.66 -4.85
C TYR A 111 -19.38 17.68 -3.79
N THR A 112 -20.35 16.79 -3.94
CA THR A 112 -21.43 16.57 -2.96
C THR A 112 -21.97 15.18 -3.22
N ASP A 113 -21.99 14.31 -2.21
CA ASP A 113 -22.40 12.91 -2.33
C ASP A 113 -23.93 12.72 -2.43
N SER A 114 -24.38 11.47 -2.29
CA SER A 114 -25.80 11.10 -2.35
C SER A 114 -26.65 11.56 -1.17
N ASP A 115 -26.07 11.72 0.02
CA ASP A 115 -26.78 12.15 1.23
C ASP A 115 -26.77 13.68 1.40
N GLY A 116 -25.81 14.34 0.76
CA GLY A 116 -25.75 15.78 0.57
C GLY A 116 -24.55 16.46 1.24
N ASP A 117 -23.57 15.66 1.69
CA ASP A 117 -22.41 16.13 2.46
C ASP A 117 -21.23 16.44 1.52
N SER A 118 -20.27 17.24 2.00
CA SER A 118 -19.17 17.75 1.18
C SER A 118 -18.05 18.39 2.01
N VAL A 119 -16.82 18.37 1.49
CA VAL A 119 -15.57 18.94 2.08
C VAL A 119 -15.53 20.47 2.19
N ASN A 120 -16.62 21.09 2.68
CA ASN A 120 -16.73 22.53 2.91
C ASN A 120 -17.77 22.92 3.99
N ASP A 121 -18.29 21.95 4.76
CA ASP A 121 -19.64 22.06 5.33
C ASP A 121 -19.73 22.37 6.84
N THR A 122 -18.60 22.60 7.52
CA THR A 122 -18.55 22.84 8.99
C THR A 122 -17.87 24.16 9.40
N PRO A 123 -17.84 24.51 10.71
CA PRO A 123 -17.09 25.65 11.25
C PRO A 123 -15.64 25.36 11.65
N ASP A 124 -15.30 24.08 11.79
CA ASP A 124 -13.97 23.52 12.09
C ASP A 124 -13.27 23.00 10.82
N ASN A 125 -14.05 22.68 9.77
CA ASN A 125 -13.62 22.19 8.45
C ASN A 125 -12.89 20.84 8.46
N ALA A 126 -12.95 20.06 9.55
CA ALA A 126 -12.40 18.72 9.57
C ALA A 126 -13.34 17.76 8.81
N ASP A 127 -12.82 17.08 7.79
CA ASP A 127 -13.57 16.22 6.88
C ASP A 127 -13.19 14.72 7.01
N LEU A 128 -14.15 13.82 6.79
CA LEU A 128 -13.91 12.38 6.62
C LEU A 128 -14.29 11.98 5.20
N VAL A 129 -13.36 11.43 4.43
CA VAL A 129 -13.50 11.19 2.99
C VAL A 129 -13.08 9.77 2.62
N TYR A 130 -13.87 9.13 1.76
CA TYR A 130 -13.54 7.86 1.11
C TYR A 130 -13.64 8.04 -0.41
N GLY A 131 -12.58 7.78 -1.18
CA GLY A 131 -12.65 7.66 -2.64
C GLY A 131 -13.44 6.42 -3.04
N ASN A 132 -13.08 5.29 -2.43
CA ASN A 132 -13.59 3.92 -2.60
C ASN A 132 -12.82 3.13 -3.67
N ALA A 133 -13.26 3.11 -4.92
CA ALA A 133 -12.57 2.36 -5.97
C ALA A 133 -12.55 3.22 -7.22
N GLY A 134 -11.38 3.54 -7.76
CA GLY A 134 -11.29 4.56 -8.80
C GLY A 134 -9.86 4.94 -9.15
N ASN A 135 -9.69 6.16 -9.61
CA ASN A 135 -8.39 6.83 -9.73
C ASN A 135 -8.72 8.27 -9.39
N ASP A 136 -8.78 8.55 -8.09
CA ASP A 136 -9.55 9.63 -7.52
C ASP A 136 -8.68 10.86 -7.25
N ASP A 137 -9.25 12.03 -7.48
CA ASP A 137 -8.56 13.31 -7.30
C ASP A 137 -9.14 14.06 -6.10
N ILE A 138 -8.65 13.71 -4.90
CA ILE A 138 -9.19 14.09 -3.60
C ILE A 138 -8.45 15.32 -3.03
N ARG A 139 -9.22 16.34 -2.64
CA ARG A 139 -8.72 17.58 -2.00
C ARG A 139 -9.68 18.07 -0.92
N THR A 140 -9.34 17.86 0.35
CA THR A 140 -10.18 18.26 1.49
C THR A 140 -10.02 19.76 1.78
N GLY A 141 -8.80 20.19 2.10
CA GLY A 141 -8.40 21.59 2.11
C GLY A 141 -7.89 22.06 3.48
N PRO A 142 -8.49 23.08 4.12
CA PRO A 142 -8.08 23.51 5.45
C PRO A 142 -8.95 22.86 6.51
N GLY A 143 -8.45 21.84 7.20
CA GLY A 143 -9.10 21.00 8.21
C GLY A 143 -8.06 20.13 8.90
N ASN A 144 -8.45 19.33 9.88
CA ASN A 144 -7.68 18.15 10.27
C ASN A 144 -8.49 16.98 9.71
N ASP A 145 -8.03 16.40 8.61
CA ASP A 145 -8.88 15.58 7.75
C ASP A 145 -8.50 14.10 7.82
N TRP A 146 -9.48 13.22 7.55
CA TRP A 146 -9.29 11.78 7.42
C TRP A 146 -9.63 11.37 5.99
N VAL A 147 -8.63 10.93 5.25
CA VAL A 147 -8.79 10.51 3.84
C VAL A 147 -8.39 9.06 3.67
N TYR A 148 -9.26 8.31 3.02
CA TYR A 148 -8.96 7.00 2.45
C TYR A 148 -9.14 7.16 0.93
N GLY A 149 -8.08 6.94 0.15
CA GLY A 149 -8.21 6.82 -1.29
C GLY A 149 -9.10 5.62 -1.63
N GLY A 150 -8.61 4.43 -1.29
CA GLY A 150 -9.19 3.16 -1.70
C GLY A 150 -8.38 2.58 -2.85
N SER A 151 -8.96 1.71 -3.68
CA SER A 151 -8.15 1.06 -4.71
C SER A 151 -8.08 1.81 -6.03
N GLY A 152 -6.89 1.74 -6.62
CA GLY A 152 -6.52 2.34 -7.89
C GLY A 152 -5.54 3.49 -7.68
N ASN A 153 -5.22 4.24 -8.73
CA ASN A 153 -4.13 5.22 -8.66
C ASN A 153 -4.65 6.59 -8.23
N ASP A 154 -4.59 6.87 -6.93
CA ASP A 154 -5.20 8.05 -6.35
C ASP A 154 -4.25 9.26 -6.27
N THR A 155 -4.84 10.45 -6.14
CA THR A 155 -4.13 11.71 -5.93
C THR A 155 -4.78 12.44 -4.77
N VAL A 156 -4.14 12.41 -3.60
CA VAL A 156 -4.68 12.95 -2.36
C VAL A 156 -3.92 14.20 -1.92
N ASN A 157 -4.66 15.26 -1.60
CA ASN A 157 -4.12 16.42 -0.92
C ASN A 157 -4.98 16.79 0.29
N GLY A 158 -4.43 16.62 1.51
CA GLY A 158 -5.08 17.03 2.76
C GLY A 158 -5.23 18.55 2.80
N GLY A 159 -4.13 19.25 3.09
CA GLY A 159 -3.94 20.64 2.72
C GLY A 159 -3.40 21.50 3.84
N THR A 160 -4.20 21.82 4.87
CA THR A 160 -3.76 22.58 6.04
C THR A 160 -4.47 22.20 7.35
N GLY A 161 -3.73 21.52 8.23
CA GLY A 161 -4.05 21.05 9.57
C GLY A 161 -3.36 19.70 9.76
N ASP A 162 -3.51 19.04 10.90
CA ASP A 162 -2.84 17.74 11.10
C ASP A 162 -3.74 16.62 10.52
N ASP A 163 -3.40 16.15 9.33
CA ASP A 163 -4.21 15.23 8.50
C ASP A 163 -3.81 13.75 8.66
N ILE A 164 -4.74 12.83 8.37
CA ILE A 164 -4.48 11.38 8.26
C ILE A 164 -4.92 10.88 6.88
N ILE A 165 -3.99 10.34 6.11
CA ILE A 165 -4.18 9.89 4.72
C ILE A 165 -3.75 8.42 4.60
N TYR A 166 -4.63 7.60 4.03
CA TYR A 166 -4.34 6.26 3.53
C TYR A 166 -4.50 6.27 2.00
N GLY A 167 -3.55 5.69 1.28
CA GLY A 167 -3.67 5.36 -0.15
C GLY A 167 -4.76 4.30 -0.33
N ASP A 168 -4.39 3.03 -0.16
CA ASP A 168 -5.36 1.92 -0.23
C ASP A 168 -6.28 1.78 1.00
N GLY A 169 -7.44 1.11 0.80
CA GLY A 169 -8.50 1.00 1.80
C GLY A 169 -8.91 -0.41 2.26
N SER A 170 -8.54 -1.49 1.55
CA SER A 170 -9.35 -2.72 1.61
C SER A 170 -8.65 -4.00 2.06
N VAL A 171 -9.15 -4.55 3.17
CA VAL A 171 -8.86 -5.92 3.65
C VAL A 171 -10.02 -6.87 3.34
N SER A 172 -9.68 -8.10 2.93
CA SER A 172 -10.64 -9.18 2.72
C SER A 172 -11.42 -9.50 4.01
N THR A 173 -12.75 -9.59 3.90
CA THR A 173 -13.68 -9.89 4.99
C THR A 173 -14.52 -11.13 4.72
N VAL A 174 -14.76 -11.93 5.76
CA VAL A 174 -15.70 -13.06 5.68
C VAL A 174 -17.13 -12.56 5.85
N GLU A 175 -17.99 -12.88 4.89
CA GLU A 175 -19.37 -12.41 4.81
C GLU A 175 -20.35 -13.58 4.58
N SER A 176 -21.66 -13.32 4.72
CA SER A 176 -22.67 -14.36 4.49
C SER A 176 -24.02 -13.86 3.98
N LEU A 177 -24.60 -14.63 3.06
CA LEU A 177 -26.01 -14.62 2.74
C LEU A 177 -26.77 -15.38 3.83
N ASN A 178 -27.66 -14.71 4.56
CA ASN A 178 -28.39 -15.28 5.68
C ASN A 178 -29.90 -15.32 5.36
N TRP A 179 -30.48 -16.52 5.35
CA TRP A 179 -31.89 -16.71 4.96
C TRP A 179 -32.86 -16.23 6.04
N ASP A 180 -32.57 -16.47 7.31
CA ASP A 180 -33.40 -16.04 8.45
C ASP A 180 -33.55 -14.51 8.57
N ALA A 181 -32.60 -13.74 8.03
CA ALA A 181 -32.68 -12.29 7.95
C ALA A 181 -33.71 -11.76 6.94
N GLN A 182 -34.15 -12.58 5.97
CA GLN A 182 -34.99 -12.13 4.84
C GLN A 182 -36.49 -12.12 5.12
N GLY A 183 -36.95 -12.68 6.24
CA GLY A 183 -38.38 -12.75 6.51
C GLY A 183 -38.80 -13.69 7.62
N SER A 184 -40.07 -14.09 7.58
CA SER A 184 -40.63 -15.09 8.50
C SER A 184 -40.47 -16.51 7.94
N ASP A 185 -40.55 -17.47 8.85
CA ASP A 185 -40.82 -18.88 8.57
C ASP A 185 -41.93 -19.09 7.50
N GLU A 186 -41.74 -20.08 6.62
CA GLU A 186 -42.60 -20.40 5.46
C GLU A 186 -42.82 -19.25 4.45
N GLN A 187 -42.08 -18.13 4.53
CA GLN A 187 -42.31 -16.97 3.65
C GLN A 187 -41.87 -17.26 2.20
N ASP A 188 -42.81 -17.16 1.26
CA ASP A 188 -42.57 -17.20 -0.18
C ASP A 188 -41.62 -16.06 -0.62
N ILE A 189 -40.49 -16.43 -1.20
CA ILE A 189 -39.44 -15.54 -1.71
C ILE A 189 -39.21 -15.71 -3.23
N SER A 190 -40.16 -16.31 -3.95
CA SER A 190 -40.10 -16.55 -5.40
C SER A 190 -39.91 -15.30 -6.28
N SER A 191 -40.03 -14.09 -5.71
CA SER A 191 -39.67 -12.83 -6.38
C SER A 191 -38.16 -12.57 -6.49
N GLY A 192 -37.34 -13.30 -5.73
CA GLY A 192 -35.95 -12.92 -5.45
C GLY A 192 -35.84 -11.75 -4.48
N PHE A 193 -34.61 -11.46 -4.07
CA PHE A 193 -34.20 -10.35 -3.20
C PHE A 193 -32.71 -10.04 -3.40
N THR A 194 -32.23 -8.92 -2.85
CA THR A 194 -30.81 -8.61 -2.68
C THR A 194 -30.55 -8.35 -1.20
N GLN A 195 -29.52 -8.99 -0.65
CA GLN A 195 -29.01 -8.73 0.69
C GLN A 195 -27.67 -8.02 0.58
N THR A 196 -27.60 -6.76 0.99
CA THR A 196 -26.33 -6.10 1.30
C THR A 196 -25.77 -6.71 2.58
N THR A 197 -24.59 -7.31 2.51
CA THR A 197 -23.80 -7.78 3.66
C THR A 197 -22.44 -7.14 3.54
N GLY A 198 -21.93 -6.52 4.62
CA GLY A 198 -20.62 -5.85 4.61
C GLY A 198 -20.38 -5.05 3.33
N GLN A 199 -19.47 -5.55 2.50
CA GLN A 199 -18.99 -4.96 1.27
C GLN A 199 -19.71 -5.50 0.01
N VAL A 200 -20.47 -6.60 0.08
CA VAL A 200 -21.06 -7.27 -1.10
C VAL A 200 -22.59 -7.27 -1.10
N ASP A 201 -23.16 -6.96 -2.26
CA ASP A 201 -24.60 -7.11 -2.56
C ASP A 201 -24.87 -8.53 -3.12
N VAL A 202 -25.44 -9.40 -2.30
CA VAL A 202 -25.79 -10.77 -2.71
C VAL A 202 -27.22 -10.81 -3.26
N SER A 203 -27.35 -11.00 -4.58
CA SER A 203 -28.64 -11.02 -5.29
C SER A 203 -29.10 -12.43 -5.60
N VAL A 204 -30.23 -12.85 -5.01
CA VAL A 204 -30.83 -14.17 -5.19
C VAL A 204 -32.04 -14.10 -6.12
N SER A 205 -32.08 -14.95 -7.13
CA SER A 205 -33.22 -15.09 -8.04
C SER A 205 -33.58 -16.55 -8.32
N PHE A 206 -34.80 -16.77 -8.80
CA PHE A 206 -35.38 -18.11 -8.96
C PHE A 206 -36.02 -18.27 -10.33
N SER A 207 -35.75 -19.40 -10.99
CA SER A 207 -36.41 -19.81 -12.22
C SER A 207 -37.27 -21.06 -12.00
N SER A 208 -38.36 -21.19 -12.75
CA SER A 208 -39.13 -22.43 -12.84
C SER A 208 -38.86 -23.13 -14.16
N ASP A 209 -38.19 -24.27 -14.09
CA ASP A 209 -37.83 -25.09 -15.25
C ASP A 209 -39.02 -25.90 -15.83
N GLY A 210 -40.20 -25.71 -15.21
CA GLY A 210 -41.49 -25.91 -15.86
C GLY A 210 -42.13 -27.29 -15.73
N ASN A 211 -41.48 -28.27 -15.07
CA ASN A 211 -42.07 -29.60 -14.88
C ASN A 211 -42.68 -29.84 -13.48
N ASN A 212 -42.10 -29.29 -12.41
CA ASN A 212 -42.42 -29.75 -11.05
C ASN A 212 -43.11 -28.71 -10.13
N SER A 213 -43.69 -27.63 -10.66
CA SER A 213 -44.44 -26.61 -9.86
C SER A 213 -43.69 -26.11 -8.60
N PRO A 214 -42.50 -25.51 -8.76
CA PRO A 214 -41.60 -25.26 -7.64
C PRO A 214 -42.16 -24.28 -6.60
N GLN A 215 -41.70 -24.45 -5.36
CA GLN A 215 -41.88 -23.48 -4.29
C GLN A 215 -40.51 -23.07 -3.74
N PHE A 216 -40.39 -21.79 -3.37
CA PHE A 216 -39.19 -21.16 -2.83
C PHE A 216 -39.61 -20.42 -1.56
N SER A 217 -39.18 -20.89 -0.40
CA SER A 217 -39.52 -20.24 0.87
C SER A 217 -38.36 -20.23 1.84
N LEU A 218 -38.41 -19.30 2.79
CA LEU A 218 -37.54 -19.31 3.96
C LEU A 218 -37.99 -20.41 4.92
N GLU A 219 -37.02 -21.11 5.50
CA GLU A 219 -37.24 -22.05 6.60
C GLU A 219 -36.32 -21.68 7.76
N THR A 220 -36.94 -21.41 8.91
CA THR A 220 -36.30 -20.83 10.10
C THR A 220 -36.60 -21.61 11.39
N SER A 221 -37.22 -22.79 11.27
CA SER A 221 -37.71 -23.60 12.40
C SER A 221 -37.30 -25.07 12.34
N ASP A 222 -37.24 -25.67 11.15
CA ASP A 222 -36.71 -27.00 10.89
C ASP A 222 -35.17 -26.97 10.85
N THR A 223 -34.54 -28.02 11.40
CA THR A 223 -33.08 -28.08 11.55
C THR A 223 -32.41 -28.81 10.39
N ILE A 224 -31.39 -28.20 9.78
CA ILE A 224 -30.51 -28.84 8.80
C ILE A 224 -29.28 -29.48 9.48
N TYR A 225 -28.56 -30.34 8.75
CA TYR A 225 -27.29 -30.88 9.22
C TYR A 225 -26.17 -29.83 9.16
N VAL A 226 -25.51 -29.59 10.30
CA VAL A 226 -24.29 -28.79 10.42
C VAL A 226 -23.14 -29.66 10.94
N GLY A 227 -21.97 -29.53 10.32
CA GLY A 227 -20.76 -30.26 10.64
C GLY A 227 -20.03 -29.74 11.89
N GLY A 228 -19.21 -30.59 12.49
CA GLY A 228 -18.48 -30.25 13.71
C GLY A 228 -17.35 -29.24 13.45
N GLY A 229 -17.60 -27.97 13.78
CA GLY A 229 -16.65 -26.87 13.57
C GLY A 229 -17.06 -25.89 12.46
N GLU A 230 -18.22 -26.10 11.84
CA GLU A 230 -18.82 -25.17 10.88
C GLU A 230 -19.64 -24.09 11.62
N SER A 231 -19.69 -22.88 11.06
CA SER A 231 -20.38 -21.72 11.64
C SER A 231 -21.83 -21.54 11.19
N PHE A 232 -22.35 -22.45 10.36
CA PHE A 232 -23.72 -22.38 9.82
C PHE A 232 -24.78 -22.37 10.93
N ASN A 233 -25.81 -21.55 10.75
CA ASN A 233 -27.01 -21.59 11.57
C ASN A 233 -27.84 -22.84 11.17
N ASP A 234 -28.11 -23.74 12.13
CA ASP A 234 -28.83 -24.98 11.84
C ASP A 234 -30.33 -24.77 11.59
N THR A 235 -30.86 -23.57 11.83
CA THR A 235 -32.23 -23.16 11.48
C THR A 235 -32.25 -21.89 10.62
N SER A 236 -31.35 -21.75 9.64
CA SER A 236 -31.44 -20.72 8.60
C SER A 236 -31.21 -21.35 7.23
N SER A 237 -32.24 -21.38 6.41
CA SER A 237 -32.19 -22.06 5.12
C SER A 237 -33.23 -21.59 4.10
N LEU A 238 -32.87 -21.74 2.82
CA LEU A 238 -33.77 -21.72 1.69
C LEU A 238 -34.36 -23.12 1.49
N TYR A 239 -35.69 -23.22 1.53
CA TYR A 239 -36.46 -24.40 1.17
C TYR A 239 -36.79 -24.41 -0.32
N LEU A 240 -36.32 -25.44 -1.02
CA LEU A 240 -36.64 -25.73 -2.42
C LEU A 240 -37.53 -26.95 -2.51
N TYR A 241 -38.71 -26.83 -3.11
CA TYR A 241 -39.67 -27.93 -3.23
C TYR A 241 -40.15 -28.15 -4.67
N GLY A 242 -40.47 -29.41 -5.00
CA GLY A 242 -41.05 -29.81 -6.28
C GLY A 242 -42.10 -30.93 -6.19
N ASN A 243 -42.83 -31.11 -7.27
CA ASN A 243 -43.82 -32.17 -7.49
C ASN A 243 -43.93 -32.51 -8.99
N GLY A 244 -43.14 -33.48 -9.46
CA GLY A 244 -43.07 -33.89 -10.87
C GLY A 244 -41.81 -34.70 -11.21
N ASP A 245 -41.59 -34.98 -12.51
CA ASP A 245 -40.60 -35.96 -13.02
C ASP A 245 -39.45 -35.38 -13.88
N GLY A 246 -38.95 -34.20 -13.54
CA GLY A 246 -37.78 -33.62 -14.22
C GLY A 246 -37.17 -32.44 -13.45
N ALA A 247 -36.68 -31.43 -14.18
CA ALA A 247 -36.17 -30.20 -13.58
C ALA A 247 -37.27 -29.45 -12.80
N THR A 248 -36.94 -29.08 -11.57
CA THR A 248 -37.80 -28.36 -10.63
C THR A 248 -37.60 -26.86 -10.77
N SER A 249 -36.36 -26.42 -10.57
CA SER A 249 -35.98 -25.01 -10.46
C SER A 249 -34.48 -24.82 -10.54
N THR A 250 -34.08 -23.64 -11.00
CA THR A 250 -32.72 -23.12 -10.81
C THR A 250 -32.77 -21.92 -9.87
N THR A 251 -31.98 -21.96 -8.81
CA THR A 251 -31.68 -20.81 -7.94
C THR A 251 -30.37 -20.22 -8.40
N THR A 252 -30.36 -18.92 -8.65
CA THR A 252 -29.15 -18.19 -9.05
C THR A 252 -28.78 -17.20 -7.97
N ILE A 253 -27.55 -17.28 -7.47
CA ILE A 253 -26.96 -16.36 -6.50
C ILE A 253 -25.87 -15.58 -7.23
N ASN A 254 -26.01 -14.26 -7.30
CA ASN A 254 -25.01 -13.36 -7.87
C ASN A 254 -24.37 -12.53 -6.75
N PHE A 255 -23.07 -12.28 -6.89
CA PHE A 255 -22.29 -11.36 -6.08
C PHE A 255 -21.96 -10.12 -6.91
N ALA A 256 -21.84 -8.98 -6.23
CA ALA A 256 -21.35 -7.72 -6.77
C ALA A 256 -20.84 -6.87 -5.60
N ALA A 257 -19.84 -6.03 -5.83
CA ALA A 257 -19.44 -5.03 -4.85
C ALA A 257 -20.62 -4.07 -4.63
N ASN A 258 -20.86 -3.66 -3.38
CA ASN A 258 -21.84 -2.62 -3.12
C ASN A 258 -21.28 -1.25 -3.60
N SER A 259 -22.14 -0.25 -3.81
CA SER A 259 -21.75 1.03 -4.43
C SER A 259 -20.78 1.90 -3.63
N SER A 260 -20.47 1.51 -2.40
CA SER A 260 -19.66 2.24 -1.40
C SER A 260 -18.65 1.27 -0.76
N SER A 261 -18.11 0.36 -1.58
CA SER A 261 -17.16 -0.65 -1.16
C SER A 261 -16.04 -0.79 -2.18
N ASP A 262 -14.88 -1.20 -1.67
CA ASP A 262 -13.63 -1.25 -2.41
C ASP A 262 -13.11 -2.70 -2.53
N VAL A 263 -14.02 -3.56 -3.00
CA VAL A 263 -13.74 -4.97 -3.30
C VAL A 263 -14.11 -5.28 -4.74
N MET A 264 -13.62 -6.39 -5.27
CA MET A 264 -14.04 -6.87 -6.58
C MET A 264 -15.51 -7.32 -6.54
N ASP A 265 -16.17 -7.29 -7.70
CA ASP A 265 -17.51 -7.89 -7.90
C ASP A 265 -17.52 -9.42 -7.64
N GLU A 266 -16.35 -10.06 -7.71
CA GLU A 266 -16.17 -11.49 -7.47
C GLU A 266 -15.78 -11.78 -6.02
N VAL A 267 -16.25 -12.91 -5.49
CA VAL A 267 -15.92 -13.40 -4.15
C VAL A 267 -15.08 -14.69 -4.23
N GLU A 268 -14.46 -15.08 -3.13
CA GLU A 268 -13.71 -16.34 -3.03
C GLU A 268 -14.12 -17.19 -1.82
N ASN A 269 -13.52 -18.39 -1.72
CA ASN A 269 -13.70 -19.34 -0.61
C ASN A 269 -15.17 -19.67 -0.24
N VAL A 270 -16.08 -19.62 -1.22
CA VAL A 270 -17.52 -19.79 -0.98
C VAL A 270 -17.83 -21.19 -0.44
N VAL A 271 -18.55 -21.24 0.68
CA VAL A 271 -18.89 -22.48 1.39
C VAL A 271 -20.33 -22.48 1.91
N PHE A 272 -21.06 -23.57 1.63
CA PHE A 272 -22.42 -23.80 2.10
C PHE A 272 -22.81 -25.27 2.06
N ARG A 273 -24.00 -25.62 2.58
CA ARG A 273 -24.56 -26.96 2.54
C ARG A 273 -25.87 -27.03 1.77
N ILE A 274 -26.12 -28.18 1.16
CA ILE A 274 -27.45 -28.59 0.68
C ILE A 274 -27.82 -29.89 1.37
N SER A 275 -28.99 -29.93 2.01
CA SER A 275 -29.46 -31.03 2.87
C SER A 275 -30.84 -31.55 2.45
N ASP A 276 -31.19 -32.73 2.95
CA ASP A 276 -32.31 -33.60 2.52
C ASP A 276 -32.21 -34.11 1.07
N ILE A 277 -31.00 -34.44 0.63
CA ILE A 277 -30.76 -35.14 -0.64
C ILE A 277 -31.12 -36.62 -0.43
N ASP A 278 -32.34 -37.04 -0.79
CA ASP A 278 -32.88 -38.34 -0.35
C ASP A 278 -33.63 -39.19 -1.42
N PHE A 279 -34.08 -40.38 -1.00
CA PHE A 279 -34.86 -41.30 -1.82
C PHE A 279 -36.08 -41.88 -1.08
N GLY A 280 -37.17 -41.14 -1.18
CA GLY A 280 -38.53 -41.59 -0.99
C GLY A 280 -38.91 -42.68 -2.01
N SER A 281 -38.84 -43.94 -1.59
CA SER A 281 -39.12 -45.12 -2.41
C SER A 281 -40.47 -45.08 -3.16
N GLY A 282 -40.41 -44.78 -4.47
CA GLY A 282 -41.58 -44.67 -5.33
C GLY A 282 -42.29 -43.31 -5.25
N ASN A 283 -41.57 -42.27 -4.83
CA ASN A 283 -42.00 -40.89 -4.73
C ASN A 283 -40.99 -39.95 -5.41
N HIS A 284 -39.79 -39.75 -4.85
CA HIS A 284 -38.77 -38.87 -5.42
C HIS A 284 -37.39 -39.54 -5.44
N ARG A 285 -36.44 -38.87 -6.07
CA ARG A 285 -34.99 -39.08 -5.93
C ARG A 285 -34.32 -37.76 -6.23
N ASP A 286 -33.65 -37.17 -5.27
CA ASP A 286 -33.07 -35.85 -5.47
C ASP A 286 -31.85 -35.89 -6.38
N VAL A 287 -31.79 -34.91 -7.26
CA VAL A 287 -30.67 -34.64 -8.15
C VAL A 287 -30.39 -33.15 -8.05
N VAL A 288 -29.21 -32.80 -7.57
CA VAL A 288 -28.80 -31.41 -7.34
C VAL A 288 -27.49 -31.18 -8.08
N THR A 289 -27.46 -30.15 -8.93
CA THR A 289 -26.25 -29.71 -9.63
C THR A 289 -25.88 -28.31 -9.18
N VAL A 290 -24.60 -28.07 -8.89
CA VAL A 290 -24.10 -26.73 -8.53
C VAL A 290 -23.07 -26.27 -9.56
N ASN A 291 -23.38 -25.23 -10.33
CA ASN A 291 -22.42 -24.57 -11.21
C ASN A 291 -21.95 -23.26 -10.57
N ALA A 292 -20.77 -22.80 -10.96
CA ALA A 292 -20.19 -21.53 -10.56
C ALA A 292 -19.50 -20.90 -11.78
N TYR A 293 -19.55 -19.57 -11.90
CA TYR A 293 -18.96 -18.83 -13.01
C TYR A 293 -18.22 -17.58 -12.53
N ASP A 294 -17.13 -17.24 -13.21
CA ASP A 294 -16.44 -15.96 -13.04
C ASP A 294 -17.22 -14.81 -13.73
N ALA A 295 -16.79 -13.57 -13.53
CA ALA A 295 -17.42 -12.38 -14.11
C ALA A 295 -17.42 -12.37 -15.67
N ASP A 296 -16.49 -13.10 -16.30
CA ASP A 296 -16.44 -13.32 -17.76
C ASP A 296 -17.41 -14.43 -18.23
N GLY A 297 -18.03 -15.17 -17.30
CA GLY A 297 -18.93 -16.29 -17.56
C GLY A 297 -18.22 -17.62 -17.85
N ASN A 298 -16.94 -17.76 -17.51
CA ASN A 298 -16.22 -19.03 -17.58
C ASN A 298 -16.54 -19.90 -16.34
N PRO A 299 -16.59 -21.24 -16.47
CA PRO A 299 -16.94 -22.12 -15.36
C PRO A 299 -15.80 -22.23 -14.32
N VAL A 300 -16.14 -21.95 -13.07
CA VAL A 300 -15.28 -22.09 -11.88
C VAL A 300 -15.39 -23.51 -11.32
N SER A 301 -14.31 -24.00 -10.68
CA SER A 301 -14.26 -25.37 -10.15
C SER A 301 -15.06 -25.49 -8.85
N VAL A 302 -16.10 -26.31 -8.85
CA VAL A 302 -16.92 -26.64 -7.67
C VAL A 302 -16.45 -27.95 -7.04
N THR A 303 -16.18 -27.95 -5.74
CA THR A 303 -15.91 -29.16 -4.95
C THR A 303 -17.16 -29.56 -4.17
N LEU A 304 -17.56 -30.83 -4.28
CA LEU A 304 -18.75 -31.37 -3.63
C LEU A 304 -18.35 -32.52 -2.71
N THR A 305 -18.71 -32.43 -1.43
CA THR A 305 -18.32 -33.39 -0.39
C THR A 305 -19.57 -33.94 0.31
N VAL A 306 -19.96 -35.16 -0.03
CA VAL A 306 -20.98 -35.94 0.72
C VAL A 306 -20.31 -36.81 1.80
N ALA A 307 -21.04 -37.15 2.86
CA ALA A 307 -20.47 -37.84 4.01
C ALA A 307 -20.11 -39.32 3.74
N ASP A 308 -18.83 -39.62 3.48
CA ASP A 308 -18.31 -41.00 3.39
C ASP A 308 -18.19 -41.68 4.77
N ASN A 309 -19.33 -42.01 5.36
CA ASN A 309 -19.44 -42.82 6.58
C ASN A 309 -19.73 -44.31 6.28
N GLY A 310 -19.67 -44.70 5.00
CA GLY A 310 -19.99 -46.05 4.54
C GLY A 310 -21.48 -46.45 4.60
N ALA A 311 -22.37 -45.51 4.95
CA ALA A 311 -23.83 -45.69 4.92
C ALA A 311 -24.51 -44.78 3.88
N ASN A 312 -23.96 -43.58 3.59
CA ASN A 312 -24.37 -42.77 2.44
C ASN A 312 -24.20 -43.61 1.14
N THR A 313 -25.17 -43.51 0.23
CA THR A 313 -25.16 -44.23 -1.07
C THR A 313 -25.36 -43.31 -2.27
N ASP A 314 -25.20 -42.01 -2.07
CA ASP A 314 -25.29 -40.98 -3.09
C ASP A 314 -24.09 -41.06 -4.03
N THR A 315 -24.26 -40.46 -5.21
CA THR A 315 -23.22 -40.48 -6.24
C THR A 315 -22.95 -39.08 -6.75
N ILE A 316 -21.67 -38.71 -6.78
CA ILE A 316 -21.17 -37.47 -7.39
C ILE A 316 -20.70 -37.77 -8.82
N SER A 317 -21.12 -36.96 -9.78
CA SER A 317 -20.75 -37.07 -11.19
C SER A 317 -20.48 -35.69 -11.79
N GLY A 318 -19.24 -35.20 -11.63
CA GLY A 318 -18.93 -33.79 -11.89
C GLY A 318 -19.62 -32.92 -10.85
N ASN A 319 -20.31 -31.89 -11.29
CA ASN A 319 -21.00 -30.92 -10.43
C ASN A 319 -22.38 -31.39 -9.90
N THR A 320 -22.76 -32.65 -10.16
CA THR A 320 -24.07 -33.20 -9.79
C THR A 320 -23.94 -34.25 -8.68
N VAL A 321 -24.72 -34.09 -7.60
CA VAL A 321 -25.05 -35.15 -6.64
C VAL A 321 -26.39 -35.78 -7.01
N THR A 322 -26.48 -37.10 -6.94
CA THR A 322 -27.72 -37.86 -7.09
C THR A 322 -27.92 -38.74 -5.86
N ALA A 323 -29.08 -38.61 -5.22
CA ALA A 323 -29.45 -39.34 -4.02
C ALA A 323 -29.42 -40.87 -4.22
N GLY A 324 -29.07 -41.58 -3.16
CA GLY A 324 -28.85 -43.02 -3.10
C GLY A 324 -30.12 -43.86 -3.04
N ASN A 325 -30.20 -44.83 -2.11
CA ASN A 325 -31.40 -45.64 -1.90
C ASN A 325 -31.85 -45.72 -0.43
N ALA A 326 -31.33 -44.82 0.40
CA ALA A 326 -31.84 -44.57 1.73
C ALA A 326 -32.94 -43.50 1.65
N GLY A 327 -33.60 -43.24 2.78
CA GLY A 327 -34.44 -42.05 2.94
C GLY A 327 -33.92 -41.34 4.16
N GLU A 328 -33.68 -40.05 4.03
CA GLU A 328 -32.96 -39.20 4.96
C GLU A 328 -33.92 -38.17 5.56
N SER A 329 -33.38 -37.21 6.30
CA SER A 329 -34.05 -35.98 6.70
C SER A 329 -33.05 -34.83 6.59
N ALA A 330 -33.52 -33.58 6.53
CA ALA A 330 -32.66 -32.39 6.47
C ALA A 330 -31.57 -32.36 7.56
N ALA A 331 -31.82 -32.93 8.74
CA ALA A 331 -30.89 -33.02 9.87
C ALA A 331 -29.88 -34.18 9.78
N ASP A 332 -30.04 -35.13 8.85
CA ASP A 332 -29.17 -36.30 8.73
C ASP A 332 -27.91 -36.00 7.90
N GLN A 333 -26.74 -36.26 8.50
CA GLN A 333 -25.44 -36.11 7.84
C GLN A 333 -25.35 -36.83 6.49
N THR A 334 -26.06 -37.96 6.31
CA THR A 334 -26.02 -38.71 5.06
C THR A 334 -26.84 -38.08 3.95
N GLY A 335 -27.77 -37.18 4.23
CA GLY A 335 -28.55 -36.44 3.23
C GLY A 335 -27.99 -35.05 2.95
N SER A 336 -26.75 -34.76 3.37
CA SER A 336 -26.14 -33.43 3.27
C SER A 336 -24.84 -33.47 2.45
N MET A 337 -24.73 -32.56 1.48
CA MET A 337 -23.48 -32.22 0.82
C MET A 337 -22.93 -30.90 1.38
N LEU A 338 -21.60 -30.82 1.52
CA LEU A 338 -20.88 -29.57 1.60
C LEU A 338 -20.47 -29.15 0.17
N VAL A 339 -20.62 -27.86 -0.14
CA VAL A 339 -20.19 -27.22 -1.37
C VAL A 339 -19.05 -26.27 -1.03
N GLU A 340 -17.94 -26.36 -1.77
CA GLU A 340 -16.76 -25.51 -1.61
C GLU A 340 -16.32 -24.99 -3.00
N ILE A 341 -16.23 -23.68 -3.17
CA ILE A 341 -15.84 -23.02 -4.44
C ILE A 341 -14.69 -22.05 -4.12
N ALA A 342 -13.51 -22.31 -4.65
CA ALA A 342 -12.31 -21.54 -4.31
C ALA A 342 -12.31 -20.10 -4.85
N GLY A 343 -13.12 -19.80 -5.88
CA GLY A 343 -13.17 -18.50 -6.53
C GLY A 343 -12.01 -18.23 -7.52
N PRO A 344 -11.92 -17.01 -8.08
CA PRO A 344 -12.97 -15.97 -8.03
C PRO A 344 -14.31 -16.46 -8.61
N VAL A 345 -15.43 -15.98 -8.10
CA VAL A 345 -16.77 -16.34 -8.57
C VAL A 345 -17.74 -15.16 -8.48
N ALA A 346 -18.46 -14.89 -9.55
CA ALA A 346 -19.51 -13.88 -9.64
C ALA A 346 -20.93 -14.48 -9.53
N GLU A 347 -21.14 -15.70 -10.08
CA GLU A 347 -22.46 -16.34 -10.12
C GLU A 347 -22.41 -17.82 -9.71
N ILE A 348 -23.39 -18.26 -8.93
CA ILE A 348 -23.64 -19.66 -8.57
C ILE A 348 -25.05 -20.07 -9.01
N GLU A 349 -25.17 -21.18 -9.75
CA GLU A 349 -26.44 -21.82 -10.08
C GLU A 349 -26.63 -23.11 -9.26
N ILE A 350 -27.71 -23.20 -8.48
CA ILE A 350 -28.17 -24.44 -7.86
C ILE A 350 -29.38 -24.94 -8.66
N ILE A 351 -29.16 -26.00 -9.44
CA ILE A 351 -30.19 -26.65 -10.27
C ILE A 351 -30.73 -27.87 -9.53
N TYR A 352 -32.04 -27.90 -9.29
CA TYR A 352 -32.72 -28.98 -8.57
C TYR A 352 -33.66 -29.76 -9.50
N GLU A 353 -33.56 -31.09 -9.52
CA GLU A 353 -34.39 -31.99 -10.34
C GLU A 353 -34.89 -33.21 -9.55
N ASN A 354 -35.91 -33.90 -10.08
CA ASN A 354 -36.38 -35.20 -9.60
C ASN A 354 -35.98 -36.35 -10.54
N GLY A 355 -35.55 -37.47 -9.96
CA GLY A 355 -35.41 -38.75 -10.65
C GLY A 355 -36.67 -39.64 -10.69
N LEU A 356 -37.76 -39.27 -10.00
CA LEU A 356 -39.07 -39.95 -9.99
C LEU A 356 -40.24 -38.93 -10.12
N ASP A 357 -41.50 -39.31 -9.90
CA ASP A 357 -42.71 -38.57 -10.30
C ASP A 357 -43.56 -37.96 -9.16
N GLY A 358 -43.03 -37.89 -7.95
CA GLY A 358 -43.70 -37.42 -6.73
C GLY A 358 -43.19 -36.09 -6.16
N THR A 359 -43.44 -35.87 -4.87
CA THR A 359 -43.10 -34.62 -4.16
C THR A 359 -41.74 -34.72 -3.47
N GLN A 360 -40.92 -33.67 -3.52
CA GLN A 360 -39.51 -33.64 -3.12
C GLN A 360 -39.15 -32.31 -2.44
N ALA A 361 -38.12 -32.27 -1.61
CA ALA A 361 -37.55 -31.01 -1.15
C ALA A 361 -36.05 -31.11 -0.82
N VAL A 362 -35.33 -29.99 -0.90
CA VAL A 362 -33.98 -29.82 -0.33
C VAL A 362 -33.87 -28.47 0.37
N TRP A 363 -32.96 -28.38 1.33
CA TRP A 363 -32.67 -27.18 2.11
C TRP A 363 -31.25 -26.70 1.81
N VAL A 364 -31.10 -25.43 1.42
CA VAL A 364 -29.80 -24.78 1.21
C VAL A 364 -29.50 -23.93 2.45
N SER A 365 -28.34 -24.14 3.10
CA SER A 365 -27.92 -23.32 4.26
C SER A 365 -27.59 -21.89 3.85
N ASP A 366 -27.35 -21.04 4.84
CA ASP A 366 -26.61 -19.79 4.64
C ASP A 366 -25.33 -20.02 3.82
N VAL A 367 -24.96 -19.03 2.99
CA VAL A 367 -23.79 -19.09 2.11
C VAL A 367 -22.73 -18.14 2.61
N PHE A 368 -21.59 -18.68 3.02
CA PHE A 368 -20.43 -17.91 3.49
C PHE A 368 -19.43 -17.76 2.36
N PHE A 369 -18.73 -16.63 2.31
CA PHE A 369 -17.72 -16.31 1.31
C PHE A 369 -16.76 -15.25 1.84
N ASP A 370 -15.59 -15.12 1.22
CA ASP A 370 -14.62 -14.08 1.51
C ASP A 370 -14.66 -13.03 0.39
N THR A 371 -14.59 -11.74 0.73
CA THR A 371 -14.46 -10.67 -0.26
C THR A 371 -13.05 -10.66 -0.87
N ILE A 372 -12.94 -10.33 -2.16
CA ILE A 372 -11.64 -10.16 -2.82
C ILE A 372 -11.31 -8.67 -2.80
N ALA A 373 -10.28 -8.28 -2.08
CA ALA A 373 -9.76 -6.90 -2.14
C ALA A 373 -9.31 -6.58 -3.57
N ASN A 374 -9.52 -5.33 -4.00
CA ASN A 374 -8.95 -4.86 -5.25
C ASN A 374 -7.40 -4.88 -5.19
N PRO A 375 -6.70 -4.88 -6.34
CA PRO A 375 -5.25 -4.73 -6.35
C PRO A 375 -4.88 -3.35 -5.80
N PRO A 376 -3.76 -3.24 -5.08
CA PRO A 376 -3.32 -1.97 -4.51
C PRO A 376 -3.03 -0.92 -5.58
N GLY A 377 -3.06 0.35 -5.14
CA GLY A 377 -2.86 1.55 -5.91
C GLY A 377 -1.44 1.80 -6.40
N ASN A 378 -1.14 3.07 -6.66
CA ASN A 378 0.18 3.59 -7.05
C ASN A 378 -0.01 5.13 -7.03
N ASP A 379 0.12 5.72 -5.84
CA ASP A 379 -0.60 6.93 -5.47
C ASP A 379 0.29 8.18 -5.37
N GLU A 380 -0.32 9.37 -5.48
CA GLU A 380 0.33 10.67 -5.22
C GLU A 380 -0.28 11.29 -3.95
N LEU A 381 0.36 11.05 -2.80
CA LEU A 381 -0.13 11.43 -1.46
C LEU A 381 0.62 12.65 -0.91
N ASN A 382 -0.11 13.70 -0.51
CA ASN A 382 0.46 14.96 -0.05
C ASN A 382 -0.33 15.55 1.14
N GLY A 383 0.26 15.52 2.34
CA GLY A 383 -0.34 16.08 3.56
C GLY A 383 -0.53 17.60 3.44
N GLY A 384 0.56 18.36 3.50
CA GLY A 384 0.60 19.75 3.07
C GLY A 384 1.18 20.70 4.11
N LEU A 385 0.37 21.14 5.07
CA LEU A 385 0.75 22.07 6.15
C LEU A 385 0.17 21.59 7.49
N GLY A 386 0.94 20.86 8.29
CA GLY A 386 0.44 20.23 9.52
C GLY A 386 1.47 19.29 10.11
N ASN A 387 1.07 18.41 11.03
CA ASN A 387 1.87 17.24 11.40
C ASN A 387 1.10 16.01 10.94
N ASP A 388 1.34 15.62 9.69
CA ASP A 388 0.47 14.70 8.97
C ASP A 388 0.86 13.24 9.20
N ALA A 389 -0.08 12.31 9.04
CA ALA A 389 0.16 10.87 9.05
C ALA A 389 -0.28 10.26 7.71
N ILE A 390 0.67 9.79 6.90
CA ILE A 390 0.45 9.31 5.54
C ILE A 390 0.93 7.87 5.41
N PHE A 391 0.06 6.99 4.92
CA PHE A 391 0.31 5.58 4.68
C PHE A 391 0.00 5.28 3.21
N GLY A 392 0.99 4.82 2.42
CA GLY A 392 0.78 4.35 1.05
C GLY A 392 0.04 3.00 1.00
N GLU A 393 0.45 2.10 1.91
CA GLU A 393 0.00 0.71 2.07
C GLU A 393 0.51 -0.22 0.95
N GLY A 394 0.14 0.00 -0.32
CA GLY A 394 0.53 -0.89 -1.42
C GLY A 394 0.66 -0.19 -2.76
N GLY A 395 1.59 -0.68 -3.58
CA GLY A 395 1.91 -0.07 -4.88
C GLY A 395 3.25 0.65 -4.87
N ASP A 396 3.67 1.20 -6.01
CA ASP A 396 4.85 2.08 -6.04
C ASP A 396 4.41 3.55 -5.88
N ASP A 397 4.48 4.09 -4.66
CA ASP A 397 3.85 5.36 -4.29
C ASP A 397 4.76 6.59 -4.37
N LEU A 398 4.14 7.77 -4.42
CA LEU A 398 4.79 9.08 -4.31
C LEU A 398 4.22 9.84 -3.10
N ILE A 399 4.97 9.80 -1.99
CA ILE A 399 4.57 10.40 -0.71
C ILE A 399 5.30 11.73 -0.48
N SER A 400 4.60 12.70 0.10
CA SER A 400 5.14 13.97 0.58
C SER A 400 4.40 14.39 1.85
N GLY A 401 5.09 14.48 2.98
CA GLY A 401 4.52 15.05 4.22
C GLY A 401 4.11 16.51 4.02
N GLY A 402 5.08 17.42 4.06
CA GLY A 402 4.83 18.83 3.73
C GLY A 402 5.62 19.76 4.63
N GLN A 403 4.97 20.81 5.14
CA GLN A 403 5.53 21.61 6.24
C GLN A 403 5.02 21.09 7.57
N GLY A 404 5.90 20.48 8.36
CA GLY A 404 5.44 19.72 9.50
C GLY A 404 6.48 18.98 10.31
N SER A 405 6.01 17.96 11.00
CA SER A 405 6.82 16.90 11.58
C SER A 405 6.01 15.62 11.40
N ASP A 406 6.11 15.09 10.19
CA ASP A 406 5.12 14.16 9.64
C ASP A 406 5.49 12.70 9.93
N THR A 407 4.51 11.80 9.84
CA THR A 407 4.71 10.35 9.90
C THR A 407 4.37 9.77 8.54
N LEU A 408 5.34 9.18 7.85
CA LEU A 408 5.21 8.67 6.49
C LEU A 408 5.56 7.18 6.49
N ASP A 409 4.72 6.34 5.90
CA ASP A 409 4.95 4.90 5.71
C ASP A 409 4.62 4.56 4.25
N GLY A 410 5.59 4.03 3.49
CA GLY A 410 5.37 3.59 2.10
C GLY A 410 4.46 2.37 2.07
N GLY A 411 4.89 1.30 2.73
CA GLY A 411 4.15 0.05 2.84
C GLY A 411 4.78 -1.04 2.00
N SER A 412 4.26 -1.28 0.80
CA SER A 412 4.70 -2.41 -0.04
C SER A 412 4.71 -2.11 -1.54
N GLY A 413 5.91 -1.86 -2.07
CA GLY A 413 6.19 -1.60 -3.47
C GLY A 413 7.54 -0.90 -3.62
N ASN A 414 7.72 0.09 -4.50
CA ASN A 414 9.00 0.77 -4.66
C ASN A 414 8.80 2.28 -4.53
N ASP A 415 8.78 2.76 -3.29
CA ASP A 415 8.17 4.04 -2.95
C ASP A 415 9.14 5.22 -3.09
N THR A 416 8.59 6.40 -3.38
CA THR A 416 9.33 7.66 -3.45
C THR A 416 8.83 8.61 -2.37
N ILE A 417 9.54 8.69 -1.26
CA ILE A 417 9.13 9.43 -0.06
C ILE A 417 9.92 10.74 0.05
N ASN A 418 9.22 11.86 -0.10
CA ASN A 418 9.77 13.20 0.11
C ASN A 418 9.57 13.59 1.58
N THR A 419 10.66 13.78 2.31
CA THR A 419 10.63 14.01 3.76
C THR A 419 11.45 15.24 4.18
N GLY A 420 10.93 16.00 5.15
CA GLY A 420 11.38 17.31 5.63
C GLY A 420 11.73 17.38 7.12
N GLU A 421 11.77 18.58 7.69
CA GLU A 421 12.36 18.86 9.02
C GLU A 421 11.53 18.36 10.21
N GLY A 422 11.77 17.12 10.65
CA GLY A 422 11.19 16.58 11.89
C GLY A 422 10.38 15.31 11.68
N ASP A 423 10.23 14.91 10.43
CA ASP A 423 9.49 13.72 10.03
C ASP A 423 10.09 12.41 10.53
N SER A 424 9.25 11.39 10.54
CA SER A 424 9.60 9.99 10.62
C SER A 424 9.07 9.27 9.37
N ALA A 425 9.97 8.83 8.50
CA ALA A 425 9.65 8.13 7.26
C ALA A 425 10.07 6.66 7.32
N GLN A 426 9.19 5.76 6.89
CA GLN A 426 9.44 4.33 6.69
C GLN A 426 9.14 3.96 5.23
N GLY A 427 9.96 3.09 4.63
CA GLY A 427 9.76 2.58 3.26
C GLY A 427 8.87 1.34 3.31
N GLY A 428 9.45 0.18 3.61
CA GLY A 428 8.74 -1.03 3.98
C GLY A 428 9.27 -2.29 3.27
N ASP A 429 8.44 -2.83 2.38
CA ASP A 429 8.73 -4.01 1.55
C ASP A 429 9.00 -3.56 0.09
N GLY A 430 10.26 -3.23 -0.25
CA GLY A 430 10.56 -2.54 -1.51
C GLY A 430 12.01 -2.41 -1.98
N ASP A 431 12.22 -1.55 -2.98
CA ASP A 431 13.52 -0.94 -3.34
C ASP A 431 13.34 0.60 -3.35
N ASP A 432 13.29 1.22 -2.17
CA ASP A 432 12.69 2.54 -1.94
C ASP A 432 13.63 3.74 -2.14
N LEU A 433 13.05 4.94 -2.30
CA LEU A 433 13.75 6.20 -2.55
C LEU A 433 13.29 7.32 -1.60
N PHE A 434 14.13 7.62 -0.62
CA PHE A 434 13.93 8.77 0.28
C PHE A 434 14.61 10.01 -0.28
N ILE A 435 13.87 11.12 -0.38
CA ILE A 435 14.36 12.40 -0.89
C ILE A 435 14.21 13.47 0.20
N LEU A 436 15.34 13.95 0.73
CA LEU A 436 15.31 15.04 1.72
C LEU A 436 14.91 16.36 1.05
N THR A 437 13.89 17.04 1.58
CA THR A 437 13.35 18.26 1.00
C THR A 437 13.38 19.42 2.00
N ASP A 438 13.86 20.59 1.56
CA ASP A 438 13.73 21.84 2.31
C ASP A 438 12.34 22.44 2.02
N THR A 439 11.43 22.21 2.95
CA THR A 439 10.04 22.66 2.96
C THR A 439 9.91 24.10 3.45
N GLY A 440 10.99 24.71 3.96
CA GLY A 440 11.04 26.08 4.45
C GLY A 440 10.61 26.26 5.91
N ASP A 441 10.62 25.18 6.69
CA ASP A 441 10.22 25.16 8.09
C ASP A 441 11.14 25.97 9.02
N ALA A 442 10.61 26.26 10.21
CA ALA A 442 11.26 27.12 11.19
C ALA A 442 11.93 26.29 12.31
N GLY A 443 12.74 25.30 11.93
CA GLY A 443 13.15 24.23 12.83
C GLY A 443 14.65 23.97 12.94
N SER A 444 14.91 22.85 13.60
CA SER A 444 16.05 21.97 13.35
C SER A 444 15.71 20.57 13.89
N SER A 445 14.45 20.13 13.67
CA SER A 445 13.89 18.90 14.23
C SER A 445 14.54 17.68 13.56
N THR A 446 14.64 16.55 14.25
CA THR A 446 15.37 15.39 13.71
C THR A 446 14.52 14.63 12.70
N ILE A 447 15.02 14.49 11.47
CA ILE A 447 14.46 13.59 10.46
C ILE A 447 14.88 12.16 10.82
N THR A 448 13.93 11.23 10.83
CA THR A 448 14.17 9.80 11.05
C THR A 448 13.74 9.02 9.82
N ILE A 449 14.58 8.11 9.34
CA ILE A 449 14.34 7.29 8.15
C ILE A 449 14.65 5.83 8.49
N ASP A 450 13.77 4.92 8.13
CA ASP A 450 14.02 3.48 8.12
C ASP A 450 13.59 2.96 6.75
N GLY A 451 14.51 2.47 5.92
CA GLY A 451 14.15 1.99 4.59
C GLY A 451 13.26 0.76 4.66
N GLY A 452 13.87 -0.35 5.02
CA GLY A 452 13.20 -1.62 5.14
C GLY A 452 14.21 -2.75 5.18
N GLU A 453 13.70 -3.97 5.08
CA GLU A 453 14.49 -5.20 4.83
C GLU A 453 13.64 -6.23 4.02
N GLY A 454 12.46 -5.82 3.54
CA GLY A 454 11.45 -6.65 2.88
C GLY A 454 11.42 -6.39 1.38
N GLY A 455 10.90 -7.32 0.58
CA GLY A 455 10.76 -7.15 -0.89
C GLY A 455 12.04 -7.06 -1.75
N GLU A 456 13.16 -6.56 -1.21
CA GLU A 456 14.33 -6.03 -1.92
C GLU A 456 14.94 -6.86 -3.06
N THR A 457 15.39 -6.14 -4.10
CA THR A 457 16.24 -6.67 -5.18
C THR A 457 17.47 -5.81 -5.51
N GLY A 458 17.44 -4.53 -5.14
CA GLY A 458 18.46 -3.51 -5.34
C GLY A 458 18.83 -2.75 -4.06
N GLY A 459 17.94 -2.73 -3.06
CA GLY A 459 18.09 -2.08 -1.76
C GLY A 459 17.93 -0.56 -1.82
N ASP A 460 17.57 0.01 -0.66
CA ASP A 460 17.00 1.35 -0.58
C ASP A 460 18.01 2.47 -0.85
N THR A 461 17.49 3.65 -1.17
CA THR A 461 18.30 4.81 -1.57
C THR A 461 17.88 6.07 -0.83
N LEU A 462 18.77 6.56 0.05
CA LEU A 462 18.66 7.90 0.64
C LEU A 462 19.34 8.96 -0.24
N ASP A 463 18.57 9.75 -0.98
CA ASP A 463 19.06 10.99 -1.60
C ASP A 463 18.94 12.16 -0.61
N LEU A 464 20.10 12.53 -0.06
CA LEU A 464 20.27 13.69 0.81
C LEU A 464 20.05 15.05 0.09
N ASN A 465 19.76 15.03 -1.22
CA ASN A 465 19.39 16.16 -2.06
C ASN A 465 20.34 17.37 -1.94
N GLY A 466 21.62 17.14 -1.62
CA GLY A 466 22.62 18.17 -1.29
C GLY A 466 22.39 18.98 -0.03
N ASN A 467 21.27 18.80 0.66
CA ASN A 467 20.94 19.55 1.87
C ASN A 467 21.84 19.16 3.07
N ALA A 468 22.63 18.08 2.95
CA ALA A 468 23.51 17.54 3.99
C ALA A 468 24.97 18.06 3.98
N ASP A 469 25.49 18.49 5.15
CA ASP A 469 26.94 18.57 5.37
C ASP A 469 27.53 17.17 5.56
N LEU A 470 27.91 16.55 4.43
CA LEU A 470 28.55 15.24 4.35
C LEU A 470 29.88 15.10 5.14
N SER A 471 30.39 16.15 5.78
CA SER A 471 31.50 16.04 6.74
C SER A 471 31.06 15.58 8.15
N THR A 472 29.77 15.66 8.44
CA THR A 472 29.13 15.23 9.70
C THR A 472 28.64 13.77 9.66
N LEU A 473 28.61 13.14 8.48
CA LEU A 473 28.15 11.76 8.27
C LEU A 473 28.89 10.75 9.16
N ILE A 474 28.15 10.12 10.07
CA ILE A 474 28.62 9.06 10.98
C ILE A 474 27.79 7.81 10.70
N LEU A 475 28.44 6.74 10.23
CA LEU A 475 27.80 5.44 10.03
C LEU A 475 27.90 4.58 11.30
N THR A 476 26.76 4.09 11.78
CA THR A 476 26.63 3.11 12.88
C THR A 476 26.65 1.68 12.33
N THR A 477 25.95 1.43 11.21
CA THR A 477 26.03 0.19 10.41
C THR A 477 26.54 0.48 8.99
N ASN A 478 27.25 -0.47 8.38
CA ASN A 478 27.86 -0.33 7.05
C ASN A 478 28.21 -1.73 6.51
N THR A 479 27.17 -2.46 6.14
CA THR A 479 27.22 -3.80 5.55
C THR A 479 27.03 -3.69 4.02
N VAL A 480 26.79 -4.82 3.33
CA VAL A 480 26.42 -4.80 1.91
C VAL A 480 24.89 -4.68 1.75
N ASP A 481 24.19 -5.05 2.81
CA ASP A 481 22.76 -5.32 2.92
C ASP A 481 22.18 -4.60 4.17
N GLU A 482 22.77 -3.46 4.56
CA GLU A 482 22.27 -2.50 5.58
C GLU A 482 23.28 -1.34 5.72
N MET A 483 22.87 -0.08 5.59
CA MET A 483 23.60 1.10 6.10
C MET A 483 22.74 1.91 7.05
N ALA A 484 23.28 2.19 8.24
CA ALA A 484 22.62 3.02 9.23
C ALA A 484 23.59 4.10 9.73
N GLY A 485 23.07 5.25 10.13
CA GLY A 485 23.90 6.36 10.59
C GLY A 485 23.15 7.66 10.86
N THR A 486 23.92 8.73 10.95
CA THR A 486 23.42 10.10 11.11
C THR A 486 24.19 11.08 10.23
N VAL A 487 23.54 12.12 9.73
CA VAL A 487 24.16 13.26 9.04
C VAL A 487 23.42 14.54 9.36
N GLU A 488 24.12 15.67 9.52
CA GLU A 488 23.52 16.99 9.71
C GLU A 488 23.29 17.69 8.36
N LEU A 489 22.16 18.39 8.24
CA LEU A 489 21.83 19.30 7.15
C LEU A 489 22.55 20.66 7.30
N LEU A 490 22.51 21.47 6.24
CA LEU A 490 23.26 22.74 6.13
C LEU A 490 22.71 23.85 7.07
N ASP A 491 21.43 23.75 7.42
CA ASP A 491 20.72 24.49 8.48
C ASP A 491 21.11 24.02 9.91
N GLY A 492 21.45 22.74 10.07
CA GLY A 492 21.79 22.07 11.32
C GLY A 492 20.81 20.97 11.77
N THR A 493 19.78 20.67 10.99
CA THR A 493 18.85 19.56 11.19
C THR A 493 19.58 18.23 11.18
N LEU A 494 19.29 17.35 12.14
CA LEU A 494 19.90 16.01 12.19
C LEU A 494 19.03 15.03 11.42
N VAL A 495 19.62 14.27 10.50
CA VAL A 495 19.03 13.10 9.87
C VAL A 495 19.58 11.85 10.55
N THR A 496 18.70 10.93 10.94
CA THR A 496 19.04 9.58 11.40
C THR A 496 18.44 8.59 10.41
N PHE A 497 19.20 7.59 9.97
CA PHE A 497 18.73 6.61 8.98
C PHE A 497 19.18 5.17 9.29
N SER A 498 18.39 4.18 8.86
CA SER A 498 18.69 2.74 8.80
C SER A 498 18.06 2.09 7.55
N GLY A 499 18.51 0.87 7.18
CA GLY A 499 18.09 0.15 5.96
C GLY A 499 18.32 0.95 4.66
N ILE A 500 19.57 1.10 4.18
CA ILE A 500 19.91 1.92 2.98
C ILE A 500 21.19 1.42 2.29
N GLU A 501 21.21 1.27 0.96
CA GLU A 501 22.27 0.51 0.26
C GLU A 501 23.20 1.30 -0.72
N ASN A 502 22.80 2.45 -1.34
CA ASN A 502 23.37 2.89 -2.66
C ASN A 502 23.96 4.35 -2.88
N ILE A 503 25.10 4.53 -3.65
CA ILE A 503 25.80 5.82 -4.14
C ILE A 503 26.75 5.68 -5.44
N ILE A 504 27.06 6.74 -6.28
CA ILE A 504 27.72 6.68 -7.66
C ILE A 504 28.75 7.81 -8.14
N CYS A 505 29.93 7.53 -8.79
CA CYS A 505 30.92 8.52 -9.46
C CYS A 505 32.05 8.07 -10.51
N PHE A 506 32.90 8.96 -11.12
CA PHE A 506 34.20 8.67 -11.88
C PHE A 506 35.50 9.15 -11.13
N THR A 507 36.79 8.91 -11.51
CA THR A 507 38.03 9.41 -10.77
C THR A 507 39.09 10.28 -11.53
N PRO A 508 39.97 11.09 -10.85
CA PRO A 508 41.05 11.92 -11.45
C PRO A 508 42.22 11.20 -12.12
N GLY A 509 42.93 11.95 -12.98
CA GLY A 509 43.99 11.44 -13.86
C GLY A 509 43.45 10.73 -15.10
N THR A 510 42.16 10.41 -15.12
CA THR A 510 41.41 9.94 -16.29
C THR A 510 41.46 10.99 -17.39
N LEU A 511 41.96 10.61 -18.58
CA LEU A 511 42.08 11.49 -19.74
C LEU A 511 40.77 11.49 -20.53
N ILE A 512 40.07 12.63 -20.60
CA ILE A 512 38.89 12.79 -21.43
C ILE A 512 39.32 13.34 -22.79
N ASP A 513 38.80 12.76 -23.88
CA ASP A 513 39.11 13.24 -25.23
C ASP A 513 38.43 14.58 -25.51
N THR A 514 39.21 15.57 -25.93
CA THR A 514 38.73 16.91 -26.28
C THR A 514 39.14 17.31 -27.70
N ALA A 515 38.58 18.41 -28.22
CA ALA A 515 38.97 19.01 -29.49
C ALA A 515 40.48 19.33 -29.63
N TYR A 516 41.21 19.41 -28.51
CA TYR A 516 42.66 19.68 -28.46
C TYR A 516 43.50 18.43 -28.11
N GLY A 517 42.87 17.25 -28.08
CA GLY A 517 43.44 15.98 -27.65
C GLY A 517 43.01 15.58 -26.23
N PRO A 518 43.47 14.42 -25.71
CA PRO A 518 43.11 13.94 -24.39
C PRO A 518 43.64 14.86 -23.28
N ARG A 519 42.79 15.18 -22.29
CA ARG A 519 43.13 16.04 -21.13
C ARG A 519 42.67 15.39 -19.82
N PRO A 520 43.45 15.46 -18.72
CA PRO A 520 43.00 14.95 -17.43
C PRO A 520 41.70 15.62 -16.99
N ILE A 521 40.76 14.83 -16.46
CA ILE A 521 39.41 15.26 -16.05
C ILE A 521 39.46 16.45 -15.07
N GLU A 522 40.42 16.45 -14.13
CA GLU A 522 40.65 17.53 -13.17
C GLU A 522 41.19 18.83 -13.77
N THR A 523 41.47 18.86 -15.08
CA THR A 523 41.92 20.05 -15.83
C THR A 523 40.87 20.60 -16.79
N LEU A 524 39.69 19.98 -16.87
CA LEU A 524 38.61 20.44 -17.74
C LEU A 524 37.91 21.66 -17.14
N SER A 525 37.25 22.44 -17.99
CA SER A 525 36.46 23.60 -17.59
C SER A 525 35.25 23.76 -18.50
N ILE A 526 34.17 24.35 -17.99
CA ILE A 526 32.92 24.58 -18.73
C ILE A 526 33.22 25.28 -20.06
N GLY A 527 32.64 24.77 -21.15
CA GLY A 527 32.89 25.20 -22.52
C GLY A 527 34.03 24.46 -23.24
N ASP A 528 34.82 23.61 -22.58
CA ASP A 528 35.75 22.70 -23.25
C ASP A 528 34.99 21.72 -24.15
N LEU A 529 35.41 21.59 -25.42
CA LEU A 529 34.74 20.72 -26.38
C LEU A 529 35.19 19.25 -26.19
N ILE A 530 34.31 18.42 -25.65
CA ILE A 530 34.47 16.99 -25.42
C ILE A 530 34.12 16.20 -26.69
N VAL A 531 34.87 15.13 -26.96
CA VAL A 531 34.55 14.18 -28.05
C VAL A 531 33.49 13.19 -27.57
N THR A 532 32.33 13.22 -28.21
CA THR A 532 31.24 12.24 -28.03
C THR A 532 31.21 11.25 -29.18
N ARG A 533 30.62 10.07 -28.96
CA ARG A 533 30.50 9.01 -29.97
C ARG A 533 29.58 9.39 -31.13
N ASP A 534 28.39 9.89 -30.81
CA ASP A 534 27.31 10.02 -31.79
C ASP A 534 27.17 11.45 -32.34
N HIS A 535 27.49 12.46 -31.52
CA HIS A 535 27.21 13.87 -31.82
C HIS A 535 28.47 14.73 -32.03
N GLY A 536 29.64 14.11 -32.14
CA GLY A 536 30.90 14.78 -32.41
C GLY A 536 31.41 15.62 -31.24
N LEU A 537 31.89 16.84 -31.52
CA LEU A 537 32.40 17.75 -30.47
C LEU A 537 31.25 18.48 -29.79
N GLN A 538 31.01 18.17 -28.51
CA GLN A 538 29.98 18.78 -27.68
C GLN A 538 30.62 19.58 -26.54
N PRO A 539 30.09 20.76 -26.17
CA PRO A 539 30.62 21.54 -25.05
C PRO A 539 30.42 20.78 -23.72
N LEU A 540 31.44 20.79 -22.87
CA LEU A 540 31.32 20.46 -21.46
C LEU A 540 30.47 21.54 -20.78
N ARG A 541 29.49 21.11 -20.00
CA ARG A 541 28.49 21.99 -19.42
C ARG A 541 28.61 22.14 -17.92
N TRP A 542 29.01 21.06 -17.24
CA TRP A 542 29.30 21.08 -15.82
C TRP A 542 30.36 20.02 -15.47
N VAL A 543 31.13 20.26 -14.40
CA VAL A 543 32.13 19.33 -13.83
C VAL A 543 32.27 19.58 -12.32
N GLY A 544 32.32 18.52 -11.51
CA GLY A 544 32.46 18.61 -10.05
C GLY A 544 33.13 17.37 -9.44
N SER A 545 33.55 17.43 -8.17
CA SER A 545 34.40 16.39 -7.55
C SER A 545 34.32 16.30 -6.02
N ARG A 546 34.41 15.07 -5.46
CA ARG A 546 34.44 14.75 -4.01
C ARG A 546 35.63 13.83 -3.68
N THR A 547 36.11 13.75 -2.44
CA THR A 547 37.15 12.76 -2.04
C THR A 547 36.69 11.90 -0.86
N VAL A 548 36.85 10.58 -0.96
CA VAL A 548 36.41 9.57 0.02
C VAL A 548 37.49 8.51 0.27
N ALA A 549 37.30 7.63 1.25
CA ALA A 549 38.22 6.51 1.50
C ALA A 549 37.94 5.34 0.53
N ALA A 550 38.98 4.78 -0.08
CA ALA A 550 38.88 3.67 -1.04
C ALA A 550 38.65 2.32 -0.33
N GLN A 551 37.47 2.10 0.24
CA GLN A 551 37.09 0.89 1.00
C GLN A 551 35.65 0.47 0.66
N GLY A 552 35.32 -0.81 0.78
CA GLY A 552 33.96 -1.32 0.57
C GLY A 552 33.39 -0.96 -0.82
N SER A 553 32.14 -0.48 -0.83
CA SER A 553 31.40 0.12 -1.95
C SER A 553 32.03 1.42 -2.48
N PHE A 554 32.87 2.12 -1.71
CA PHE A 554 33.59 3.32 -2.16
C PHE A 554 34.96 3.02 -2.77
N ALA A 555 35.41 1.77 -2.80
CA ALA A 555 36.66 1.39 -3.44
C ALA A 555 36.50 1.36 -4.98
N PRO A 556 37.28 2.14 -5.74
CA PRO A 556 37.09 2.26 -7.17
C PRO A 556 37.39 0.95 -7.90
N ILE A 557 36.70 0.74 -9.01
CA ILE A 557 36.91 -0.38 -9.92
C ILE A 557 37.95 0.03 -10.97
N GLU A 558 39.05 -0.71 -11.04
CA GLU A 558 40.00 -0.62 -12.15
C GLU A 558 39.59 -1.61 -13.24
N ILE A 559 39.28 -1.09 -14.43
CA ILE A 559 39.04 -1.86 -15.64
C ILE A 559 40.31 -1.79 -16.48
N SER A 560 40.95 -2.94 -16.72
CA SER A 560 42.17 -3.00 -17.50
C SER A 560 41.94 -2.58 -18.95
N GLN A 561 42.90 -1.85 -19.53
CA GLN A 561 42.95 -1.56 -20.97
C GLN A 561 42.83 -2.80 -21.87
N ALA A 562 43.09 -4.01 -21.36
CA ALA A 562 42.93 -5.25 -22.11
C ALA A 562 41.46 -5.63 -22.36
N LEU A 563 40.52 -5.10 -21.57
CA LEU A 563 39.08 -5.30 -21.72
C LEU A 563 38.39 -4.17 -22.51
N LEU A 564 39.09 -3.04 -22.69
CA LEU A 564 38.54 -1.82 -23.26
C LEU A 564 39.15 -1.59 -24.66
N PRO A 565 38.39 -1.84 -25.75
CA PRO A 565 38.85 -1.53 -27.10
C PRO A 565 39.26 -0.06 -27.22
N ASP A 566 40.35 0.18 -27.94
CA ASP A 566 40.93 1.50 -28.22
C ASP A 566 41.40 2.32 -27.00
N ALA A 567 41.35 1.75 -25.78
CA ALA A 567 41.86 2.37 -24.57
C ALA A 567 43.39 2.53 -24.57
N SER A 568 43.84 3.72 -24.18
CA SER A 568 45.24 4.11 -24.01
C SER A 568 45.80 3.83 -22.60
N ALA A 569 44.93 3.57 -21.62
CA ALA A 569 45.25 3.17 -20.25
C ALA A 569 44.05 2.46 -19.59
N SER A 570 44.26 1.79 -18.44
CA SER A 570 43.16 1.31 -17.59
C SER A 570 42.24 2.46 -17.17
N LEU A 571 40.95 2.20 -16.97
CA LEU A 571 40.03 3.13 -16.32
C LEU A 571 39.91 2.84 -14.83
N LEU A 572 39.78 3.89 -14.02
CA LEU A 572 39.52 3.80 -12.58
C LEU A 572 38.28 4.66 -12.27
N VAL A 573 37.18 4.03 -11.86
CA VAL A 573 35.85 4.65 -11.72
C VAL A 573 35.15 4.13 -10.46
N SER A 574 34.02 4.71 -10.03
CA SER A 574 33.25 4.11 -8.93
C SER A 574 32.60 2.79 -9.38
N PRO A 575 32.15 1.95 -8.44
CA PRO A 575 31.40 0.73 -8.74
C PRO A 575 30.22 0.88 -9.70
N GLN A 576 29.38 1.90 -9.55
CA GLN A 576 28.16 2.05 -10.35
C GLN A 576 28.37 2.76 -11.70
N HIS A 577 29.56 3.32 -11.96
CA HIS A 577 29.87 4.03 -13.21
C HIS A 577 29.79 3.12 -14.44
N ARG A 578 29.05 3.52 -15.50
CA ARG A 578 28.76 2.66 -16.65
C ARG A 578 29.69 2.88 -17.85
N LEU A 579 30.13 1.75 -18.40
CA LEU A 579 31.02 1.66 -19.56
C LEU A 579 30.22 1.20 -20.78
N LEU A 580 30.56 1.70 -21.97
CA LEU A 580 29.94 1.21 -23.20
C LEU A 580 30.52 -0.15 -23.58
N TRP A 581 29.66 -1.15 -23.70
CA TRP A 581 29.98 -2.43 -24.29
C TRP A 581 29.31 -2.56 -25.66
N SER A 582 30.00 -3.15 -26.63
CA SER A 582 29.51 -3.23 -28.01
C SER A 582 29.90 -4.53 -28.72
N GLY A 583 29.17 -4.82 -29.80
CA GLY A 583 29.47 -5.91 -30.74
C GLY A 583 28.60 -7.15 -30.55
N ALA A 584 28.93 -8.21 -31.30
CA ALA A 584 28.04 -9.37 -31.51
C ALA A 584 27.53 -10.06 -30.23
N ARG A 585 28.27 -9.98 -29.10
CA ARG A 585 27.82 -10.52 -27.82
C ARG A 585 26.70 -9.68 -27.19
N ALA A 586 26.76 -8.35 -27.28
CA ALA A 586 25.68 -7.48 -26.82
C ALA A 586 24.41 -7.73 -27.66
N GLN A 587 24.55 -7.74 -28.99
CA GLN A 587 23.43 -7.98 -29.91
C GLN A 587 22.78 -9.37 -29.73
N MET A 588 23.57 -10.40 -29.39
CA MET A 588 23.05 -11.75 -29.14
C MET A 588 22.37 -11.92 -27.78
N LEU A 589 22.77 -11.15 -26.75
CA LEU A 589 22.24 -11.29 -25.40
C LEU A 589 21.09 -10.33 -25.10
N PHE A 590 21.16 -9.09 -25.58
CA PHE A 590 20.25 -7.99 -25.19
C PHE A 590 19.54 -7.33 -26.38
N GLY A 591 19.63 -7.94 -27.58
CA GLY A 591 19.01 -7.43 -28.80
C GLY A 591 19.57 -6.10 -29.32
N SER A 592 20.62 -5.55 -28.67
CA SER A 592 21.18 -4.22 -28.92
C SER A 592 22.67 -4.29 -29.28
N ASP A 593 23.09 -3.56 -30.32
CA ASP A 593 24.48 -3.55 -30.80
C ASP A 593 25.46 -2.93 -29.77
N GLU A 594 24.95 -2.04 -28.91
CA GLU A 594 25.68 -1.35 -27.85
C GLU A 594 24.81 -1.21 -26.58
N VAL A 595 25.41 -1.37 -25.40
CA VAL A 595 24.76 -1.32 -24.07
C VAL A 595 25.69 -0.68 -23.04
N LEU A 596 25.14 -0.09 -21.98
CA LEU A 596 25.89 0.47 -20.84
C LEU A 596 25.89 -0.52 -19.67
N VAL A 597 27.06 -0.81 -19.10
CA VAL A 597 27.23 -1.75 -17.98
C VAL A 597 28.03 -1.12 -16.85
N ALA A 598 27.49 -1.17 -15.62
CA ALA A 598 28.16 -0.66 -14.43
C ALA A 598 29.47 -1.43 -14.15
N ALA A 599 30.52 -0.70 -13.76
CA ALA A 599 31.86 -1.23 -13.59
C ALA A 599 31.93 -2.42 -12.62
N GLN A 600 31.13 -2.43 -11.56
CA GLN A 600 31.11 -3.52 -10.59
C GLN A 600 30.52 -4.82 -11.13
N HIS A 601 29.56 -4.77 -12.06
CA HIS A 601 28.99 -5.97 -12.67
C HIS A 601 30.02 -6.73 -13.54
N LEU A 602 31.12 -6.06 -13.91
CA LEU A 602 32.25 -6.64 -14.64
C LEU A 602 33.29 -7.35 -13.76
N LEU A 603 33.15 -7.36 -12.43
CA LEU A 603 34.13 -7.95 -11.49
C LEU A 603 34.35 -9.47 -11.68
N GLY A 604 33.46 -10.17 -12.38
CA GLY A 604 33.68 -11.56 -12.80
C GLY A 604 34.80 -11.75 -13.83
N SER A 605 35.18 -10.69 -14.54
CA SER A 605 36.26 -10.71 -15.53
C SER A 605 37.64 -10.57 -14.86
N PRO A 606 38.63 -11.42 -15.20
CA PRO A 606 39.99 -11.32 -14.65
C PRO A 606 40.75 -10.05 -15.09
N ALA A 607 40.14 -9.23 -15.96
CA ALA A 607 40.65 -7.94 -16.39
C ALA A 607 40.06 -6.76 -15.57
N VAL A 608 39.24 -7.02 -14.55
CA VAL A 608 38.61 -6.01 -13.69
C VAL A 608 38.96 -6.27 -12.23
N THR A 609 39.32 -5.23 -11.47
CA THR A 609 39.72 -5.37 -10.06
C THR A 609 39.25 -4.20 -9.21
N ARG A 610 38.69 -4.46 -8.03
CA ARG A 610 38.39 -3.42 -7.02
C ARG A 610 39.70 -2.99 -6.33
N ARG A 611 39.96 -1.69 -6.25
CA ARG A 611 41.21 -1.10 -5.74
C ARG A 611 40.99 -0.49 -4.37
N THR A 612 41.36 -1.22 -3.33
CA THR A 612 41.23 -0.78 -1.92
C THR A 612 42.48 -0.11 -1.38
N GLY A 613 42.30 0.81 -0.43
CA GLY A 613 43.34 1.47 0.35
C GLY A 613 43.66 2.90 -0.11
N GLY A 614 43.76 3.82 0.86
CA GLY A 614 44.02 5.24 0.64
C GLY A 614 42.74 6.07 0.48
N LEU A 615 42.89 7.30 -0.02
CA LEU A 615 41.78 8.14 -0.45
C LEU A 615 41.65 8.07 -1.97
N VAL A 616 40.42 8.08 -2.45
CA VAL A 616 40.05 8.23 -3.86
C VAL A 616 39.27 9.52 -4.01
N THR A 617 39.72 10.38 -4.91
CA THR A 617 38.90 11.48 -5.40
C THR A 617 38.00 10.93 -6.50
N TYR A 618 36.75 11.34 -6.49
CA TYR A 618 35.80 11.13 -7.55
C TYR A 618 35.42 12.46 -8.23
N THR A 619 34.94 12.42 -9.46
CA THR A 619 34.67 13.55 -10.36
C THR A 619 33.58 13.14 -11.35
N HIS A 620 32.74 14.07 -11.80
CA HIS A 620 31.68 13.83 -12.79
C HIS A 620 31.71 14.92 -13.87
N LEU A 621 31.15 14.63 -15.06
CA LEU A 621 31.16 15.55 -16.22
C LEU A 621 29.84 15.46 -17.01
N MET A 622 29.22 16.59 -17.32
CA MET A 622 27.89 16.69 -17.95
C MET A 622 27.95 17.48 -19.25
N LEU A 623 27.14 17.10 -20.24
CA LEU A 623 27.00 17.75 -21.55
C LEU A 623 25.55 18.21 -21.75
N ASP A 624 25.17 18.61 -22.96
CA ASP A 624 23.79 19.04 -23.28
C ASP A 624 22.73 17.92 -23.26
N GLN A 625 23.16 16.66 -23.28
CA GLN A 625 22.35 15.44 -23.22
C GLN A 625 23.21 14.30 -22.64
N HIS A 626 22.62 13.14 -22.33
CA HIS A 626 23.42 11.94 -22.07
C HIS A 626 24.22 11.58 -23.33
N GLN A 627 25.55 11.49 -23.21
CA GLN A 627 26.43 11.11 -24.31
C GLN A 627 27.36 9.97 -23.91
N VAL A 628 27.69 9.10 -24.86
CA VAL A 628 28.91 8.30 -24.72
C VAL A 628 30.11 9.20 -25.04
N ILE A 629 31.00 9.38 -24.06
CA ILE A 629 32.27 10.08 -24.18
C ILE A 629 33.45 9.09 -24.18
N TYR A 630 34.66 9.57 -24.44
CA TYR A 630 35.87 8.74 -24.39
C TYR A 630 36.74 9.13 -23.19
N ALA A 631 36.96 8.16 -22.29
CA ALA A 631 37.75 8.28 -21.08
C ALA A 631 38.92 7.28 -21.14
N ASN A 632 40.15 7.78 -21.04
CA ASN A 632 41.38 7.09 -21.46
C ASN A 632 41.32 6.48 -22.88
N GLY A 633 40.45 6.99 -23.76
CA GLY A 633 40.16 6.43 -25.09
C GLY A 633 39.10 5.32 -25.11
N ALA A 634 38.63 4.85 -23.95
CA ALA A 634 37.53 3.88 -23.85
C ALA A 634 36.17 4.58 -23.84
N PRO A 635 35.15 4.08 -24.55
CA PRO A 635 33.81 4.66 -24.53
C PRO A 635 33.10 4.39 -23.19
N THR A 636 32.58 5.44 -22.56
CA THR A 636 31.90 5.40 -21.25
C THR A 636 30.81 6.48 -21.19
N GLU A 637 29.90 6.40 -20.22
CA GLU A 637 28.87 7.43 -20.06
C GLU A 637 29.44 8.80 -19.63
N SER A 638 28.80 9.87 -20.09
CA SER A 638 28.79 11.14 -19.34
C SER A 638 27.88 11.00 -18.12
N PHE A 639 28.02 11.92 -17.16
CA PHE A 639 27.01 12.07 -16.10
C PHE A 639 25.63 12.24 -16.73
N TYR A 640 24.69 11.42 -16.27
CA TYR A 640 23.28 11.51 -16.58
C TYR A 640 22.55 12.05 -15.35
N PRO A 641 22.08 13.31 -15.37
CA PRO A 641 21.19 13.85 -14.35
C PRO A 641 19.79 13.24 -14.47
N GLY A 642 19.63 11.99 -14.05
CA GLY A 642 18.42 11.59 -13.33
C GLY A 642 18.47 12.14 -11.91
N ASP A 643 17.40 11.96 -11.14
CA ASP A 643 17.24 12.57 -9.81
C ASP A 643 18.40 12.19 -8.87
N GLN A 644 18.71 10.88 -8.75
CA GLN A 644 19.86 10.30 -8.02
C GLN A 644 21.24 10.91 -8.34
N ALA A 645 21.38 11.62 -9.47
CA ALA A 645 22.64 12.19 -9.92
C ALA A 645 22.71 13.69 -9.60
N LEU A 646 21.61 14.43 -9.77
CA LEU A 646 21.51 15.87 -9.47
C LEU A 646 21.83 16.17 -7.98
N GLY A 647 21.45 15.27 -7.08
CA GLY A 647 21.76 15.31 -5.64
C GLY A 647 23.25 15.28 -5.30
N ALA A 648 24.11 14.73 -6.17
CA ALA A 648 25.54 14.58 -5.91
C ALA A 648 26.38 15.87 -6.05
N LEU A 649 25.76 17.00 -6.39
CA LEU A 649 26.43 18.28 -6.66
C LEU A 649 26.27 19.23 -5.46
N SER A 650 27.33 20.01 -5.15
CA SER A 650 27.24 21.10 -4.15
C SER A 650 26.46 22.29 -4.70
N ASP A 651 25.79 23.06 -3.84
CA ASP A 651 24.85 24.14 -4.18
C ASP A 651 25.39 25.10 -5.24
N ALA A 652 26.62 25.60 -5.07
CA ALA A 652 27.24 26.51 -6.05
C ALA A 652 27.40 25.90 -7.46
N GLY A 653 27.57 24.58 -7.55
CA GLY A 653 27.59 23.82 -8.80
C GLY A 653 26.20 23.46 -9.31
N ARG A 654 25.21 23.31 -8.41
CA ARG A 654 23.82 23.03 -8.76
C ARG A 654 23.08 24.29 -9.23
N ASP A 655 23.32 25.44 -8.59
CA ASP A 655 22.91 26.77 -9.07
C ASP A 655 23.54 27.10 -10.43
N GLU A 656 24.82 26.79 -10.63
CA GLU A 656 25.50 26.95 -11.92
C GLU A 656 24.84 26.06 -12.99
N MET A 657 24.56 24.80 -12.67
CA MET A 657 23.87 23.85 -13.56
C MET A 657 22.43 24.30 -13.88
N PHE A 658 21.61 24.68 -12.90
CA PHE A 658 20.25 25.20 -13.11
C PHE A 658 20.22 26.59 -13.77
N THR A 659 21.34 27.32 -13.79
CA THR A 659 21.51 28.54 -14.59
C THR A 659 21.83 28.21 -16.04
N LEU A 660 22.45 27.06 -16.30
CA LEU A 660 22.80 26.58 -17.65
C LEU A 660 21.67 25.74 -18.29
N PHE A 661 20.87 25.03 -17.48
CA PHE A 661 19.72 24.20 -17.86
C PHE A 661 18.51 24.49 -16.95
N PRO A 662 17.77 25.58 -17.20
CA PRO A 662 16.61 25.97 -16.39
C PRO A 662 15.51 24.89 -16.33
N GLU A 663 15.38 24.08 -17.38
CA GLU A 663 14.42 22.98 -17.52
C GLU A 663 14.58 21.84 -16.49
N LEU A 664 15.76 21.68 -15.87
CA LEU A 664 15.99 20.66 -14.82
C LEU A 664 15.41 21.05 -13.45
N ARG A 665 14.73 22.20 -13.34
CA ARG A 665 14.07 22.67 -12.10
C ARG A 665 12.65 22.13 -11.88
N SER A 666 12.08 21.41 -12.85
CA SER A 666 10.67 20.97 -12.82
C SER A 666 10.44 19.47 -13.05
N HIS A 667 11.46 18.75 -13.53
CA HIS A 667 11.45 17.29 -13.72
C HIS A 667 12.83 16.84 -14.23
N ALA A 668 13.47 15.80 -13.68
CA ALA A 668 14.75 15.32 -14.24
C ALA A 668 14.59 14.60 -15.59
N GLY A 669 13.43 13.99 -15.85
CA GLY A 669 13.07 13.43 -17.16
C GLY A 669 13.16 14.43 -18.33
N ALA A 670 13.23 15.73 -18.05
CA ALA A 670 13.45 16.78 -19.05
C ALA A 670 14.83 16.71 -19.75
N PHE A 671 15.81 15.98 -19.19
CA PHE A 671 17.13 15.81 -19.83
C PHE A 671 17.13 14.85 -21.03
N GLY A 672 16.07 14.05 -21.18
CA GLY A 672 15.88 13.07 -22.27
C GLY A 672 16.56 11.71 -22.01
N ASP A 673 16.32 10.75 -22.90
CA ASP A 673 16.71 9.34 -22.69
C ASP A 673 18.21 9.11 -22.43
N THR A 674 18.50 7.99 -21.74
CA THR A 674 19.88 7.51 -21.60
C THR A 674 20.51 7.16 -22.96
N ALA A 675 21.83 7.37 -23.09
CA ALA A 675 22.50 7.26 -24.38
C ALA A 675 22.41 5.86 -25.02
N ARG A 676 22.29 4.79 -24.22
CA ARG A 676 22.05 3.38 -24.61
C ARG A 676 21.37 2.64 -23.45
N LEU A 677 20.78 1.49 -23.75
CA LEU A 677 20.23 0.55 -22.76
C LEU A 677 21.22 0.24 -21.63
N CYS A 678 20.82 0.48 -20.39
CA CYS A 678 21.57 0.18 -19.17
C CYS A 678 21.27 -1.24 -18.66
N LEU A 679 22.31 -2.08 -18.52
CA LEU A 679 22.17 -3.46 -18.04
C LEU A 679 21.98 -3.55 -16.52
N LYS A 680 21.13 -4.50 -16.09
CA LYS A 680 20.98 -4.96 -14.69
C LYS A 680 22.21 -5.78 -14.23
N SER A 681 22.31 -6.06 -12.93
CA SER A 681 23.47 -6.75 -12.33
C SER A 681 23.76 -8.11 -12.95
N HIS A 682 22.74 -8.98 -13.04
CA HIS A 682 22.89 -10.33 -13.61
C HIS A 682 23.24 -10.31 -15.10
N GLU A 683 22.74 -9.33 -15.86
CA GLU A 683 23.06 -9.13 -17.28
C GLU A 683 24.52 -8.72 -17.49
N GLY A 684 25.02 -7.78 -16.67
CA GLY A 684 26.42 -7.38 -16.67
C GLY A 684 27.38 -8.50 -16.27
N GLN A 685 26.98 -9.39 -15.37
CA GLN A 685 27.75 -10.59 -15.03
C GLN A 685 27.79 -11.60 -16.19
N LEU A 686 26.67 -11.80 -16.90
CA LEU A 686 26.56 -12.61 -18.12
C LEU A 686 27.44 -12.09 -19.27
N LEU A 687 27.68 -10.78 -19.31
CA LEU A 687 28.59 -10.12 -20.24
C LEU A 687 30.07 -10.37 -19.90
N ALA A 688 30.39 -10.41 -18.60
CA ALA A 688 31.74 -10.53 -18.06
C ALA A 688 32.33 -11.96 -18.03
N ALA A 689 31.46 -12.97 -18.09
CA ALA A 689 31.81 -14.41 -18.11
C ALA A 689 32.47 -14.88 -19.42
#